data_AF-A0A4Q2D4X5-F1
#
_entry.id   AF-A0A4Q2D4X5-F1
#
_cell.length_a   1.000
_cell.length_b   1.000
_cell.length_c   1.000
_cell.angle_alpha   90.00
_cell.angle_beta   90.00
_cell.angle_gamma   90.00
#
_symmetry.space_group_name_H-M   'P 1'
#
loop_
_entity.id
_entity.type
_entity.pdbx_description
1 polymer ?
#
loop_
_entity_poly.entity_id
_entity_poly.type
_entity_poly.pdbx_seq_one_letter_code
_entity_poly.pdbx_strand_id
1 'polypeptide(L)'
;MNIRHPHESDPGAYPPPDLDVLDFIRSIPSTASGDEVIAMFRLLFKALFKWVANELDTLSYPDTEANQFASKWREHLQSRRQTMYREVSREVQDALFSRRDTPHEAFAALKTLIGKVPAVKNGAQQLSVFMYVDEAQTLDKEVGGSTLYELLIKALNFFRDQSFFVLFVSTVTRDHSFVEPPLRLAPPGRMVVPEIIPHKLLAPYTEMPFDCHETFPLSPGMKLEEIQGIEFLIRFGRPLFWAFFESVPNKTEIQALAIRKITRSPKFELDSLATGAKLAVLEILLNLEYRPLIRLHHGMVKEMVAGHMRTIYSAPRNRQYLHSGYPSEPVLAEAAMEILHRNESGALDIQVVDAAAELLVSLDSGSTKCAIDMGGRSETVGRMILLRAYMNAVKESCEEKTGIDWSMGCSLVSFLKHLTADGFHGTVLGCKPDNVGSRDRTGTLETAFGNAWIRFTHFVRGVDDTAVTTCAAWPAFLRSMAFICSNPDSREQSVDVCIPVLLDKAAPIEEENMSIIAVQFKRRVKGAARRTYTVDAQRIKVFPPLSSTSSQDEKAQSHRTRPYISLVMELCARDSAASVGVVALDPPVRTTTGSGGDNIHPRYSLVFYGCSSKVYGCISEESDDDYERLLRLSGNEFADHPRASMLSKVMAMQPGWEAAGGSYGWAQDEWLQNPTDDG
;
A
#
# COMPACT_ATOMS: atom_id res chain seq x y z
N MET A 1 1.24 14.59 26.75
CA MET A 1 2.41 13.84 27.26
C MET A 1 2.95 12.99 26.12
N ASN A 2 4.23 13.04 25.84
CA ASN A 2 4.93 12.10 24.97
C ASN A 2 5.85 11.25 25.84
N ILE A 3 5.55 9.96 25.97
CA ILE A 3 6.28 9.03 26.85
C ILE A 3 7.20 8.09 26.05
N ARG A 4 7.63 8.50 24.85
CA ARG A 4 8.62 7.79 24.02
C ARG A 4 9.89 7.47 24.79
N HIS A 5 10.48 6.30 24.52
CA HIS A 5 11.78 5.95 25.08
C HIS A 5 12.88 6.89 24.52
N PRO A 6 13.84 7.39 25.34
CA PRO A 6 14.92 8.26 24.85
C PRO A 6 15.74 7.64 23.71
N HIS A 7 16.05 6.34 23.79
CA HIS A 7 16.71 5.58 22.71
C HIS A 7 15.95 5.54 21.38
N GLU A 8 14.64 5.83 21.36
CA GLU A 8 13.83 5.87 20.13
C GLU A 8 13.71 7.31 19.57
N SER A 9 14.43 8.27 20.17
CA SER A 9 14.45 9.68 19.72
C SER A 9 15.55 9.88 18.66
N ASP A 10 15.27 9.47 17.43
CA ASP A 10 16.10 9.77 16.24
C ASP A 10 15.98 11.27 15.86
N PRO A 11 16.90 11.90 15.09
CA PRO A 11 16.88 13.34 14.76
C PRO A 11 15.59 13.88 14.10
N GLY A 12 14.74 13.00 13.57
CA GLY A 12 13.42 13.36 13.01
C GLY A 12 12.23 13.15 13.96
N ALA A 13 12.45 12.70 15.19
CA ALA A 13 11.39 12.35 16.13
C ALA A 13 10.83 13.61 16.84
N TYR A 14 9.56 13.91 16.61
CA TYR A 14 8.88 15.08 17.20
C TYR A 14 7.49 14.69 17.78
N PRO A 15 7.02 15.34 18.85
CA PRO A 15 7.78 16.22 19.75
C PRO A 15 8.80 15.42 20.58
N PRO A 16 9.80 16.07 21.22
CA PRO A 16 10.71 15.38 22.14
C PRO A 16 9.95 14.66 23.27
N PRO A 17 10.50 13.56 23.83
CA PRO A 17 9.89 12.88 24.97
C PRO A 17 9.86 13.77 26.22
N ASP A 18 8.76 13.68 26.97
CA ASP A 18 8.59 14.35 28.26
C ASP A 18 9.27 13.52 29.37
N LEU A 19 10.59 13.65 29.48
CA LEU A 19 11.45 12.80 30.32
C LEU A 19 11.02 12.71 31.79
N ASP A 20 10.65 13.84 32.41
CA ASP A 20 10.25 13.84 33.83
C ASP A 20 8.99 12.98 34.08
N VAL A 21 8.04 12.97 33.13
CA VAL A 21 6.83 12.12 33.20
C VAL A 21 7.19 10.66 33.00
N LEU A 22 8.08 10.38 32.04
CA LEU A 22 8.56 9.03 31.80
C LEU A 22 9.30 8.46 33.02
N ASP A 23 10.13 9.27 33.67
CA ASP A 23 10.86 8.89 34.89
C ASP A 23 9.90 8.64 36.05
N PHE A 24 8.85 9.45 36.20
CA PHE A 24 7.76 9.17 37.13
C PHE A 24 7.11 7.81 36.86
N ILE A 25 6.71 7.52 35.63
CA ILE A 25 6.09 6.23 35.26
C ILE A 25 7.05 5.07 35.55
N ARG A 26 8.34 5.23 35.27
CA ARG A 26 9.38 4.22 35.53
C ARG A 26 9.65 4.00 37.03
N SER A 27 9.47 5.05 37.84
CA SER A 27 9.66 4.99 39.29
C SER A 27 8.58 4.15 40.01
N ILE A 28 7.47 3.84 39.35
CA ILE A 28 6.40 3.01 39.90
C ILE A 28 6.96 1.60 40.22
N PRO A 29 6.97 1.18 41.49
CA PRO A 29 7.49 -0.13 41.89
C PRO A 29 6.69 -1.27 41.26
N SER A 30 7.36 -2.32 40.77
CA SER A 30 6.68 -3.52 40.26
C SER A 30 5.88 -4.27 41.33
N THR A 31 6.23 -4.06 42.60
CA THR A 31 5.57 -4.64 43.78
C THR A 31 4.39 -3.81 44.30
N ALA A 32 4.15 -2.62 43.74
CA ALA A 32 3.03 -1.77 44.16
C ALA A 32 1.70 -2.46 43.86
N SER A 33 0.73 -2.29 44.76
CA SER A 33 -0.65 -2.69 44.53
C SER A 33 -1.31 -1.79 43.49
N GLY A 34 -2.33 -2.29 42.79
CA GLY A 34 -3.06 -1.50 41.80
C GLY A 34 -3.65 -0.20 42.37
N ASP A 35 -4.12 -0.22 43.62
CA ASP A 35 -4.68 0.95 44.29
C ASP A 35 -3.63 2.03 44.59
N GLU A 36 -2.42 1.63 44.99
CA GLU A 36 -1.29 2.56 45.17
C GLU A 36 -0.94 3.24 43.86
N VAL A 37 -0.87 2.48 42.75
CA VAL A 37 -0.58 3.04 41.42
C VAL A 37 -1.68 4.01 40.96
N ILE A 38 -2.95 3.68 41.21
CA ILE A 38 -4.08 4.58 40.90
C ILE A 38 -3.95 5.89 41.70
N ALA A 39 -3.58 5.83 42.98
CA ALA A 39 -3.35 7.02 43.80
C ALA A 39 -2.18 7.87 43.26
N MET A 40 -1.07 7.22 42.84
CA MET A 40 0.06 7.90 42.20
C MET A 40 -0.35 8.65 40.93
N PHE A 41 -1.16 8.04 40.06
CA PHE A 41 -1.66 8.73 38.85
C PHE A 41 -2.61 9.89 39.19
N ARG A 42 -3.44 9.76 40.23
CA ARG A 42 -4.30 10.87 40.69
C ARG A 42 -3.50 12.05 41.23
N LEU A 43 -2.39 11.78 41.93
CA LEU A 43 -1.44 12.79 42.38
C LEU A 43 -0.80 13.52 41.19
N LEU A 44 -0.40 12.78 40.15
CA LEU A 44 0.10 13.35 38.91
C LEU A 44 -0.93 14.30 38.26
N PHE A 45 -2.17 13.87 38.11
CA PHE A 45 -3.23 14.71 37.53
C PHE A 45 -3.53 15.95 38.37
N LYS A 46 -3.56 15.81 39.71
CA LYS A 46 -3.73 16.93 40.63
C LYS A 46 -2.65 18.00 40.43
N ALA A 47 -1.38 17.60 40.48
CA ALA A 47 -0.25 18.51 40.31
C ALA A 47 -0.28 19.17 38.92
N LEU A 48 -0.56 18.39 37.88
CA LEU A 48 -0.69 18.90 36.51
C LEU A 48 -1.81 19.94 36.37
N PHE A 49 -3.02 19.64 36.85
CA PHE A 49 -4.15 20.56 36.75
C PHE A 49 -3.94 21.83 37.54
N LYS A 50 -3.35 21.74 38.75
CA LYS A 50 -2.99 22.92 39.54
C LYS A 50 -1.96 23.79 38.83
N TRP A 51 -0.91 23.17 38.29
CA TRP A 51 0.14 23.89 37.57
C TRP A 51 -0.44 24.65 36.38
N VAL A 52 -1.19 23.96 35.52
CA VAL A 52 -1.82 24.58 34.33
C VAL A 52 -2.78 25.68 34.74
N ALA A 53 -3.61 25.46 35.76
CA ALA A 53 -4.56 26.48 36.23
C ALA A 53 -3.85 27.74 36.75
N ASN A 54 -2.71 27.61 37.43
CA ASN A 54 -1.92 28.75 37.89
C ASN A 54 -1.24 29.46 36.72
N GLU A 55 -0.72 28.70 35.75
CA GLU A 55 -0.06 29.28 34.58
C GLU A 55 -1.05 30.08 33.71
N LEU A 56 -2.30 29.63 33.61
CA LEU A 56 -3.36 30.36 32.92
C LEU A 56 -3.66 31.73 33.56
N ASP A 57 -3.45 31.92 34.86
CA ASP A 57 -3.62 33.24 35.51
C ASP A 57 -2.56 34.25 35.05
N THR A 58 -1.41 33.76 34.56
CA THR A 58 -0.32 34.60 34.06
C THR A 58 -0.51 35.03 32.60
N LEU A 59 -1.42 34.36 31.88
CA LEU A 59 -1.65 34.59 30.46
C LEU A 59 -2.79 35.59 30.25
N SER A 60 -2.48 36.71 29.60
CA SER A 60 -3.49 37.68 29.19
C SER A 60 -4.12 37.31 27.84
N TYR A 61 -5.42 37.01 27.85
CA TYR A 61 -6.21 36.75 26.65
C TYR A 61 -7.61 37.37 26.78
N PRO A 62 -8.18 37.92 25.70
CA PRO A 62 -9.56 38.36 25.70
C PRO A 62 -10.51 37.16 25.66
N ASP A 63 -11.55 37.17 26.50
CA ASP A 63 -12.55 36.09 26.63
C ASP A 63 -13.35 35.81 25.34
N THR A 64 -13.23 36.67 24.32
CA THR A 64 -14.10 36.67 23.14
C THR A 64 -13.63 35.77 22.00
N GLU A 65 -12.40 35.22 22.03
CA GLU A 65 -11.87 34.42 20.90
C GLU A 65 -11.09 33.17 21.35
N ALA A 66 -11.79 32.03 21.44
CA ALA A 66 -11.20 30.73 21.81
C ALA A 66 -10.03 30.29 20.89
N ASN A 67 -10.04 30.69 19.61
CA ASN A 67 -8.96 30.38 18.67
C ASN A 67 -7.65 31.13 19.01
N GLN A 68 -7.74 32.37 19.49
CA GLN A 68 -6.57 33.12 19.96
C GLN A 68 -5.99 32.51 21.25
N PHE A 69 -6.86 32.03 22.14
CA PHE A 69 -6.44 31.33 23.36
C PHE A 69 -5.62 30.08 23.04
N ALA A 70 -6.11 29.22 22.14
CA ALA A 70 -5.41 27.98 21.77
C ALA A 70 -4.02 28.24 21.16
N SER A 71 -3.90 29.22 20.26
CA SER A 71 -2.60 29.59 19.67
C SER A 71 -1.63 30.16 20.70
N LYS A 72 -2.09 31.09 21.56
CA LYS A 72 -1.26 31.64 22.64
C LYS A 72 -0.81 30.58 23.64
N TRP A 73 -1.70 29.67 24.02
CA TRP A 73 -1.36 28.56 24.91
C TRP A 73 -0.31 27.64 24.27
N ARG A 74 -0.43 27.34 22.97
CA ARG A 74 0.57 26.57 22.23
C ARG A 74 1.94 27.25 22.23
N GLU A 75 1.99 28.54 21.88
CA GLU A 75 3.24 29.33 21.89
C GLU A 75 3.88 29.38 23.29
N HIS A 76 3.07 29.60 24.33
CA HIS A 76 3.53 29.61 25.72
C HIS A 76 4.15 28.26 26.12
N LEU A 77 3.45 27.15 25.82
CA LEU A 77 3.92 25.81 26.13
C LEU A 77 5.20 25.43 25.39
N GLN A 78 5.47 25.95 24.19
CA GLN A 78 6.71 25.62 23.47
C GLN A 78 7.97 25.91 24.30
N SER A 79 7.96 26.97 25.12
CA SER A 79 9.08 27.34 26.00
C SER A 79 8.97 26.77 27.42
N ARG A 80 7.75 26.51 27.90
CA ARG A 80 7.47 26.14 29.30
C ARG A 80 7.24 24.64 29.53
N ARG A 81 6.99 23.84 28.49
CA ARG A 81 6.59 22.43 28.59
C ARG A 81 7.54 21.59 29.44
N GLN A 82 8.86 21.73 29.25
CA GLN A 82 9.83 20.96 30.02
C GLN A 82 9.83 21.38 31.50
N THR A 83 9.76 22.68 31.78
CA THR A 83 9.67 23.21 33.15
C THR A 83 8.40 22.74 33.85
N MET A 84 7.26 22.76 33.14
CA MET A 84 5.97 22.25 33.63
C MET A 84 6.11 20.81 34.13
N TYR A 85 6.59 19.90 33.29
CA TYR A 85 6.68 18.49 33.68
C TYR A 85 7.70 18.24 34.79
N ARG A 86 8.81 18.99 34.83
CA ARG A 86 9.78 18.93 35.92
C ARG A 86 9.17 19.35 37.26
N GLU A 87 8.45 20.47 37.29
CA GLU A 87 7.84 20.99 38.51
C GLU A 87 6.69 20.10 38.99
N VAL A 88 5.83 19.65 38.07
CA VAL A 88 4.76 18.69 38.34
C VAL A 88 5.34 17.40 38.92
N SER A 89 6.40 16.84 38.31
CA SER A 89 7.01 15.59 38.79
C SER A 89 7.64 15.76 40.17
N ARG A 90 8.28 16.90 40.44
CA ARG A 90 8.81 17.22 41.79
C ARG A 90 7.70 17.28 42.84
N GLU A 91 6.60 17.98 42.55
CA GLU A 91 5.45 18.06 43.48
C GLU A 91 4.88 16.67 43.80
N VAL A 92 4.80 15.80 42.79
CA VAL A 92 4.34 14.41 42.97
C VAL A 92 5.29 13.63 43.87
N GLN A 93 6.60 13.72 43.65
CA GLN A 93 7.61 13.03 44.48
C GLN A 93 7.56 13.50 45.94
N ASP A 94 7.45 14.81 46.16
CA ASP A 94 7.33 15.40 47.51
C ASP A 94 6.05 14.92 48.23
N ALA A 95 4.94 14.83 47.49
CA ALA A 95 3.66 14.37 48.01
C ALA A 95 3.67 12.87 48.36
N LEU A 96 4.34 12.05 47.54
CA LEU A 96 4.53 10.62 47.79
C LEU A 96 5.41 10.39 49.02
N PHE A 97 6.51 11.12 49.16
CA PHE A 97 7.37 11.06 50.35
C PHE A 97 6.63 11.46 51.62
N SER A 98 5.78 12.49 51.51
CA SER A 98 5.00 13.03 52.63
C SER A 98 3.72 12.22 52.96
N ARG A 99 3.41 11.15 52.22
CA ARG A 99 2.17 10.34 52.32
C ARG A 99 0.88 11.17 52.40
N ARG A 100 0.80 12.29 51.67
CA ARG A 100 -0.41 13.12 51.63
C ARG A 100 -1.39 12.55 50.62
N ASP A 101 -2.35 11.75 51.08
CA ASP A 101 -3.42 11.23 50.23
C ASP A 101 -4.70 12.04 50.39
N THR A 102 -5.16 12.67 49.30
CA THR A 102 -6.49 13.28 49.22
C THR A 102 -7.06 13.15 47.80
N PRO A 103 -7.78 12.06 47.50
CA PRO A 103 -8.37 11.81 46.17
C PRO A 103 -9.29 12.95 45.69
N HIS A 104 -9.88 13.68 46.62
CA HIS A 104 -10.83 14.78 46.35
C HIS A 104 -10.14 16.03 45.79
N GLU A 105 -8.85 16.22 46.04
CA GLU A 105 -8.12 17.42 45.59
C GLU A 105 -7.83 17.40 44.09
N ALA A 106 -7.67 16.22 43.48
CA ALA A 106 -7.47 16.12 42.03
C ALA A 106 -8.71 16.59 41.25
N PHE A 107 -9.90 16.22 41.74
CA PHE A 107 -11.17 16.64 41.15
C PHE A 107 -11.40 18.15 41.30
N ALA A 108 -11.10 18.70 42.48
CA ALA A 108 -11.16 20.15 42.70
C ALA A 108 -10.20 20.90 41.77
N ALA A 109 -8.97 20.40 41.60
CA ALA A 109 -7.99 21.00 40.70
C ALA A 109 -8.48 21.01 39.24
N LEU A 110 -9.08 19.92 38.76
CA LEU A 110 -9.66 19.86 37.41
C LEU A 110 -10.81 20.87 37.24
N LYS A 111 -11.71 20.99 38.23
CA LYS A 111 -12.80 21.97 38.18
C LYS A 111 -12.29 23.41 38.13
N THR A 112 -11.28 23.72 38.93
CA THR A 112 -10.61 25.03 38.88
C THR A 112 -10.02 25.29 37.51
N LEU A 113 -9.35 24.31 36.90
CA LEU A 113 -8.81 24.44 35.54
C LEU A 113 -9.91 24.69 34.51
N ILE A 114 -10.97 23.86 34.50
CA ILE A 114 -12.09 24.01 33.57
C ILE A 114 -12.74 25.39 33.68
N GLY A 115 -12.90 25.91 34.91
CA GLY A 115 -13.46 27.24 35.14
C GLY A 115 -12.62 28.40 34.58
N LYS A 116 -11.33 28.17 34.30
CA LYS A 116 -10.42 29.16 33.71
C LYS A 116 -10.28 29.05 32.19
N VAL A 117 -10.77 27.97 31.57
CA VAL A 117 -10.68 27.81 30.11
C VAL A 117 -11.87 28.50 29.43
N PRO A 118 -11.65 29.35 28.40
CA PRO A 118 -12.74 29.97 27.65
C PRO A 118 -13.71 28.94 27.07
N ALA A 119 -15.01 29.16 27.26
CA ALA A 119 -16.05 28.29 26.71
C ALA A 119 -16.19 28.48 25.19
N VAL A 120 -16.11 27.39 24.42
CA VAL A 120 -16.47 27.41 23.00
C VAL A 120 -17.99 27.51 22.88
N LYS A 121 -18.49 28.61 22.33
CA LYS A 121 -19.92 28.96 22.34
C LYS A 121 -20.80 28.13 21.40
N ASN A 122 -20.21 27.34 20.48
CA ASN A 122 -20.94 26.60 19.45
C ASN A 122 -20.59 25.11 19.46
N GLY A 123 -21.38 24.29 20.17
CA GLY A 123 -21.29 22.83 20.11
C GLY A 123 -22.08 22.12 21.21
N ALA A 124 -22.83 21.08 20.86
CA ALA A 124 -23.52 20.21 21.82
C ALA A 124 -22.48 19.39 22.61
N GLN A 125 -22.47 19.55 23.93
CA GLN A 125 -21.45 19.10 24.91
C GLN A 125 -20.09 19.83 24.81
N GLN A 126 -19.84 20.71 25.78
CA GLN A 126 -18.59 21.47 25.91
C GLN A 126 -17.46 20.58 26.43
N LEU A 127 -16.59 20.12 25.54
CA LEU A 127 -15.25 19.66 25.90
C LEU A 127 -14.40 20.89 26.27
N SER A 128 -13.88 20.96 27.49
CA SER A 128 -13.09 22.11 27.97
C SER A 128 -11.60 21.80 28.03
N VAL A 129 -11.23 20.59 28.44
CA VAL A 129 -9.83 20.17 28.55
C VAL A 129 -9.61 18.91 27.74
N PHE A 130 -8.65 18.98 26.82
CA PHE A 130 -8.20 17.85 26.03
C PHE A 130 -6.75 17.52 26.36
N MET A 131 -6.49 16.26 26.70
CA MET A 131 -5.14 15.75 26.94
C MET A 131 -4.85 14.61 25.97
N TYR A 132 -3.63 14.51 25.48
CA TYR A 132 -3.17 13.33 24.75
C TYR A 132 -1.97 12.68 25.45
N VAL A 133 -1.88 11.36 25.34
CA VAL A 133 -0.75 10.52 25.75
C VAL A 133 -0.24 9.82 24.50
N ASP A 134 0.91 10.28 24.00
CA ASP A 134 1.59 9.73 22.83
C ASP A 134 2.58 8.63 23.22
N GLU A 135 2.78 7.66 22.34
CA GLU A 135 3.49 6.40 22.60
C GLU A 135 2.92 5.58 23.77
N ALA A 136 1.60 5.50 23.84
CA ALA A 136 0.88 4.86 24.95
C ALA A 136 1.17 3.36 25.11
N GLN A 137 1.75 2.68 24.11
CA GLN A 137 2.19 1.27 24.23
C GLN A 137 3.25 1.07 25.34
N THR A 138 3.96 2.12 25.72
CA THR A 138 4.91 2.08 26.85
C THR A 138 4.24 1.81 28.20
N LEU A 139 2.90 1.93 28.29
CA LEU A 139 2.10 1.64 29.47
C LEU A 139 1.67 0.16 29.59
N ASP A 140 2.14 -0.71 28.71
CA ASP A 140 1.75 -2.13 28.71
C ASP A 140 2.48 -2.95 29.80
N LYS A 141 3.41 -2.33 30.53
CA LYS A 141 4.08 -2.94 31.69
C LYS A 141 3.05 -3.36 32.75
N GLU A 142 3.15 -4.60 33.22
CA GLU A 142 2.29 -5.12 34.30
C GLU A 142 2.82 -4.74 35.68
N VAL A 143 1.90 -4.30 36.55
CA VAL A 143 2.13 -4.03 37.98
C VAL A 143 0.92 -4.55 38.75
N GLY A 144 1.14 -5.41 39.75
CA GLY A 144 0.06 -5.96 40.57
C GLY A 144 -1.01 -6.74 39.79
N GLY A 145 -0.67 -7.34 38.64
CA GLY A 145 -1.60 -8.12 37.81
C GLY A 145 -2.53 -7.30 36.90
N SER A 146 -2.23 -6.00 36.68
CA SER A 146 -2.87 -5.16 35.67
C SER A 146 -1.81 -4.34 34.93
N THR A 147 -2.09 -3.93 33.70
CA THR A 147 -1.17 -3.04 32.96
C THR A 147 -1.23 -1.62 33.53
N LEU A 148 -0.13 -0.87 33.43
CA LEU A 148 -0.14 0.56 33.80
C LEU A 148 -1.19 1.34 33.01
N TYR A 149 -1.50 0.94 31.77
CA TYR A 149 -2.60 1.50 31.00
C TYR A 149 -3.95 1.29 31.68
N GLU A 150 -4.29 0.07 32.10
CA GLU A 150 -5.55 -0.21 32.80
C GLU A 150 -5.66 0.57 34.11
N LEU A 151 -4.55 0.68 34.85
CA LEU A 151 -4.49 1.44 36.10
C LEU A 151 -4.64 2.95 35.86
N LEU A 152 -4.06 3.49 34.78
CA LEU A 152 -4.24 4.87 34.36
C LEU A 152 -5.69 5.15 33.94
N ILE A 153 -6.33 4.24 33.18
CA ILE A 153 -7.75 4.35 32.83
C ILE A 153 -8.63 4.33 34.08
N LYS A 154 -8.35 3.45 35.05
CA LYS A 154 -9.05 3.43 36.36
C LYS A 154 -8.87 4.75 37.11
N ALA A 155 -7.68 5.36 37.07
CA ALA A 155 -7.45 6.68 37.65
C ALA A 155 -8.26 7.77 36.93
N LEU A 156 -8.30 7.74 35.60
CA LEU A 156 -9.04 8.69 34.75
C LEU A 156 -10.55 8.59 34.88
N ASN A 157 -11.10 7.39 35.13
CA ASN A 157 -12.53 7.18 35.35
C ASN A 157 -13.08 7.99 36.53
N PHE A 158 -12.21 8.47 37.44
CA PHE A 158 -12.56 9.41 38.49
C PHE A 158 -13.08 10.76 37.97
N PHE A 159 -12.76 11.12 36.71
CA PHE A 159 -13.15 12.38 36.07
C PHE A 159 -14.24 12.23 35.00
N ARG A 160 -14.85 11.03 34.87
CA ARG A 160 -15.75 10.68 33.75
C ARG A 160 -16.94 11.63 33.51
N ASP A 161 -17.39 12.30 34.58
CA ASP A 161 -18.56 13.20 34.54
C ASP A 161 -18.16 14.67 34.35
N GLN A 162 -16.91 14.96 33.93
CA GLN A 162 -16.39 16.31 33.71
C GLN A 162 -16.10 16.57 32.23
N SER A 163 -15.97 17.84 31.84
CA SER A 163 -15.59 18.30 30.50
C SER A 163 -14.09 18.05 30.17
N PHE A 164 -13.63 16.83 30.41
CA PHE A 164 -12.25 16.40 30.26
C PHE A 164 -12.16 15.13 29.41
N PHE A 165 -11.35 15.16 28.36
CA PHE A 165 -11.15 14.04 27.45
C PHE A 165 -9.66 13.70 27.32
N VAL A 166 -9.35 12.41 27.26
CA VAL A 166 -7.99 11.90 27.08
C VAL A 166 -7.90 11.04 25.83
N LEU A 167 -6.99 11.38 24.92
CA LEU A 167 -6.64 10.60 23.74
C LEU A 167 -5.36 9.82 23.98
N PHE A 168 -5.40 8.51 23.81
CA PHE A 168 -4.20 7.67 23.80
C PHE A 168 -3.78 7.41 22.35
N VAL A 169 -2.56 7.82 22.01
CA VAL A 169 -1.97 7.64 20.69
C VAL A 169 -0.88 6.59 20.82
N SER A 170 -0.88 5.62 19.92
CA SER A 170 0.09 4.53 19.91
C SER A 170 0.33 4.06 18.49
N THR A 171 1.59 3.73 18.20
CA THR A 171 2.02 3.14 16.93
C THR A 171 1.85 1.62 16.89
N VAL A 172 1.56 0.98 18.03
CA VAL A 172 1.39 -0.47 18.14
C VAL A 172 -0.06 -0.79 18.50
N THR A 173 -0.70 -1.64 17.71
CA THR A 173 -2.00 -2.20 18.09
C THR A 173 -1.79 -3.13 19.28
N ARG A 174 -2.22 -2.74 20.48
CA ARG A 174 -2.10 -3.61 21.66
C ARG A 174 -2.82 -4.93 21.39
N ASP A 175 -2.22 -6.03 21.85
CA ASP A 175 -2.79 -7.36 21.64
C ASP A 175 -4.18 -7.54 22.26
N HIS A 176 -4.52 -6.71 23.25
CA HIS A 176 -5.81 -6.74 23.93
C HIS A 176 -6.88 -5.76 23.40
N SER A 177 -6.57 -4.84 22.48
CA SER A 177 -7.45 -3.68 22.25
C SER A 177 -8.27 -3.67 20.95
N PHE A 178 -8.00 -4.57 20.00
CA PHE A 178 -8.78 -4.56 18.74
C PHE A 178 -9.34 -5.91 18.28
N VAL A 179 -8.71 -7.07 18.49
CA VAL A 179 -9.04 -8.24 17.63
C VAL A 179 -9.76 -9.40 18.33
N GLU A 180 -9.97 -9.35 19.65
CA GLU A 180 -10.78 -10.36 20.33
C GLU A 180 -12.01 -9.72 20.99
N PRO A 181 -13.24 -10.19 20.69
CA PRO A 181 -14.33 -9.97 21.61
C PRO A 181 -13.86 -10.46 22.99
N PRO A 182 -14.16 -9.77 24.10
CA PRO A 182 -13.79 -10.18 25.45
C PRO A 182 -14.44 -11.50 25.91
N LEU A 183 -14.98 -12.30 24.99
CA LEU A 183 -15.67 -13.55 25.23
C LEU A 183 -14.74 -14.73 25.53
N ARG A 184 -13.42 -14.64 25.30
CA ARG A 184 -12.53 -15.83 25.45
C ARG A 184 -11.31 -15.70 26.36
N LEU A 185 -10.98 -14.51 26.88
CA LEU A 185 -9.82 -14.34 27.78
C LEU A 185 -10.17 -14.20 29.27
N ALA A 186 -11.45 -14.26 29.64
CA ALA A 186 -11.85 -14.30 31.06
C ALA A 186 -12.73 -15.54 31.34
N PRO A 187 -12.36 -16.39 32.32
CA PRO A 187 -13.34 -17.27 32.95
C PRO A 187 -14.56 -16.45 33.41
N PRO A 188 -15.78 -17.01 33.40
CA PRO A 188 -17.03 -16.25 33.57
C PRO A 188 -17.15 -15.42 34.86
N GLY A 189 -16.22 -15.57 35.81
CA GLY A 189 -16.23 -14.91 37.12
C GLY A 189 -15.42 -13.60 37.25
N ARG A 190 -14.72 -13.12 36.21
CA ARG A 190 -13.95 -11.85 36.28
C ARG A 190 -14.55 -10.68 35.48
N MET A 191 -15.77 -10.81 34.98
CA MET A 191 -16.55 -9.66 34.52
C MET A 191 -17.22 -8.96 35.71
N VAL A 192 -16.44 -8.21 36.48
CA VAL A 192 -16.97 -7.20 37.42
C VAL A 192 -16.62 -5.81 36.89
N VAL A 193 -16.90 -5.56 35.61
CA VAL A 193 -17.32 -4.23 35.16
C VAL A 193 -18.38 -4.42 34.06
N PRO A 194 -19.66 -4.55 34.42
CA PRO A 194 -20.77 -4.62 33.45
C PRO A 194 -21.00 -3.33 32.64
N GLU A 195 -20.23 -2.26 32.88
CA GLU A 195 -20.47 -0.94 32.28
C GLU A 195 -19.71 -0.66 30.97
N ILE A 196 -18.69 -1.43 30.60
CA ILE A 196 -18.03 -1.27 29.28
C ILE A 196 -18.75 -2.17 28.27
N ILE A 197 -19.95 -1.75 27.90
CA ILE A 197 -20.75 -2.40 26.86
C ILE A 197 -19.93 -2.40 25.56
N PRO A 198 -19.70 -3.54 24.89
CA PRO A 198 -19.02 -3.61 23.59
C PRO A 198 -19.66 -2.71 22.52
N HIS A 199 -20.93 -2.35 22.70
CA HIS A 199 -21.70 -1.44 21.85
C HIS A 199 -21.37 0.06 22.02
N LYS A 200 -20.46 0.44 22.92
CA LYS A 200 -20.02 1.83 23.14
C LYS A 200 -18.54 2.10 22.80
N LEU A 201 -17.83 1.14 22.22
CA LEU A 201 -16.50 1.43 21.70
C LEU A 201 -16.62 2.40 20.52
N LEU A 202 -16.00 3.57 20.64
CA LEU A 202 -15.91 4.54 19.54
C LEU A 202 -15.27 3.85 18.32
N ALA A 203 -15.77 4.13 17.13
CA ALA A 203 -15.11 3.68 15.91
C ALA A 203 -13.68 4.23 15.90
N PRO A 204 -12.67 3.42 15.54
CA PRO A 204 -11.32 3.94 15.38
C PRO A 204 -11.29 4.94 14.23
N TYR A 205 -10.52 6.01 14.39
CA TYR A 205 -10.24 6.93 13.29
C TYR A 205 -9.23 6.26 12.36
N THR A 206 -9.65 5.97 11.13
CA THR A 206 -8.80 5.37 10.09
C THR A 206 -8.54 6.33 8.93
N GLU A 207 -9.33 7.39 8.86
CA GLU A 207 -9.25 8.45 7.87
C GLU A 207 -8.08 9.37 8.17
N MET A 208 -7.19 9.56 7.20
CA MET A 208 -6.05 10.47 7.28
C MET A 208 -6.00 11.37 6.04
N PRO A 209 -5.53 12.62 6.15
CA PRO A 209 -5.26 13.45 4.98
C PRO A 209 -4.28 12.75 4.03
N PHE A 210 -4.62 12.77 2.74
CA PHE A 210 -3.83 12.17 1.67
C PHE A 210 -3.87 13.11 0.46
N ASP A 211 -2.78 13.20 -0.30
CA ASP A 211 -2.68 14.10 -1.46
C ASP A 211 -3.12 15.55 -1.17
N CYS A 212 -2.70 16.08 -0.02
CA CYS A 212 -3.15 17.39 0.46
C CYS A 212 -2.12 18.52 0.26
N HIS A 213 -1.15 18.33 -0.63
CA HIS A 213 -0.22 19.39 -1.03
C HIS A 213 -0.99 20.57 -1.67
N GLU A 214 -0.51 21.80 -1.47
CA GLU A 214 -1.20 23.03 -1.90
C GLU A 214 -1.42 23.15 -3.42
N THR A 215 -0.64 22.40 -4.21
CA THR A 215 -0.75 22.36 -5.67
C THR A 215 -1.91 21.51 -6.19
N PHE A 216 -2.63 20.79 -5.32
CA PHE A 216 -3.81 20.03 -5.73
C PHE A 216 -5.08 20.90 -5.79
N PRO A 217 -6.01 20.63 -6.72
CA PRO A 217 -5.95 19.58 -7.74
C PRO A 217 -5.01 19.93 -8.91
N LEU A 218 -4.32 18.91 -9.44
CA LEU A 218 -3.48 19.06 -10.63
C LEU A 218 -4.35 19.23 -11.88
N SER A 219 -3.92 20.11 -12.78
CA SER A 219 -4.55 20.31 -14.08
C SER A 219 -3.80 19.55 -15.19
N PRO A 220 -4.47 19.13 -16.27
CA PRO A 220 -3.80 18.59 -17.45
C PRO A 220 -2.90 19.65 -18.10
N GLY A 221 -1.94 19.20 -18.92
CA GLY A 221 -1.06 20.08 -19.71
C GLY A 221 0.35 20.28 -19.14
N MET A 222 0.72 19.60 -18.05
CA MET A 222 2.10 19.61 -17.54
C MET A 222 3.06 18.92 -18.52
N LYS A 223 4.30 19.35 -18.57
CA LYS A 223 5.34 18.70 -19.37
C LYS A 223 6.03 17.58 -18.59
N LEU A 224 6.70 16.69 -19.32
CA LEU A 224 7.41 15.56 -18.74
C LEU A 224 8.52 16.02 -17.76
N GLU A 225 9.22 17.11 -18.07
CA GLU A 225 10.32 17.62 -17.24
C GLU A 225 9.83 18.20 -15.90
N GLU A 226 8.56 18.60 -15.81
CA GLU A 226 7.98 19.18 -14.58
C GLU A 226 7.65 18.12 -13.52
N ILE A 227 7.50 16.87 -13.96
CA ILE A 227 7.09 15.75 -13.11
C ILE A 227 8.22 14.78 -12.81
N GLN A 228 9.36 14.96 -13.50
CA GLN A 228 10.57 14.18 -13.39
C GLN A 228 11.37 14.63 -12.18
N GLY A 229 11.13 13.99 -11.03
CA GLY A 229 11.85 14.27 -9.80
C GLY A 229 11.09 13.86 -8.54
N ILE A 230 11.84 13.67 -7.46
CA ILE A 230 11.28 13.35 -6.15
C ILE A 230 10.40 14.51 -5.64
N GLU A 231 10.75 15.75 -6.01
CA GLU A 231 10.12 17.01 -5.64
C GLU A 231 8.65 17.09 -6.10
N PHE A 232 8.35 16.43 -7.23
CA PHE A 232 6.99 16.26 -7.69
C PHE A 232 6.30 15.09 -6.96
N LEU A 233 7.00 13.97 -6.79
CA LEU A 233 6.43 12.75 -6.20
C LEU A 233 6.03 12.89 -4.73
N ILE A 234 6.79 13.63 -3.92
CA ILE A 234 6.53 13.85 -2.49
C ILE A 234 5.18 14.50 -2.21
N ARG A 235 4.58 15.16 -3.21
CA ARG A 235 3.25 15.78 -3.12
C ARG A 235 2.17 14.72 -2.97
N PHE A 236 2.38 13.54 -3.56
CA PHE A 236 1.46 12.42 -3.48
C PHE A 236 1.67 11.60 -2.20
N GLY A 237 0.58 11.16 -1.60
CA GLY A 237 0.60 10.27 -0.46
C GLY A 237 0.33 10.98 0.86
N ARG A 238 0.99 10.47 1.90
CA ARG A 238 0.93 11.07 3.23
C ARG A 238 1.68 12.40 3.26
N PRO A 239 1.26 13.38 4.08
CA PRO A 239 1.93 14.66 4.18
C PRO A 239 3.37 14.60 4.71
N LEU A 240 3.75 13.45 5.29
CA LEU A 240 5.05 13.20 5.88
C LEU A 240 6.22 13.57 4.97
N PHE A 241 6.20 13.16 3.71
CA PHE A 241 7.36 13.30 2.83
C PHE A 241 7.57 14.73 2.35
N TRP A 242 6.52 15.43 1.92
CA TRP A 242 6.69 16.83 1.50
C TRP A 242 6.98 17.76 2.68
N ALA A 243 6.33 17.57 3.83
CA ALA A 243 6.62 18.38 5.02
C ALA A 243 8.06 18.18 5.52
N PHE A 244 8.59 16.95 5.42
CA PHE A 244 10.00 16.70 5.71
C PHE A 244 10.92 17.36 4.68
N PHE A 245 10.59 17.29 3.39
CA PHE A 245 11.37 17.93 2.33
C PHE A 245 11.42 19.46 2.47
N GLU A 246 10.32 20.10 2.85
CA GLU A 246 10.32 21.55 3.13
C GLU A 246 11.25 21.93 4.28
N SER A 247 11.35 21.05 5.28
CA SER A 247 12.25 21.24 6.42
C SER A 247 13.71 20.96 6.07
N VAL A 248 13.94 19.97 5.20
CA VAL A 248 15.26 19.51 4.76
C VAL A 248 15.19 19.20 3.25
N PRO A 249 15.47 20.18 2.37
CA PRO A 249 15.32 20.04 0.92
C PRO A 249 16.47 19.22 0.33
N ASN A 250 16.49 17.92 0.64
CA ASN A 250 17.51 16.97 0.21
C ASN A 250 16.85 15.65 -0.20
N LYS A 251 17.00 15.30 -1.48
CA LYS A 251 16.47 14.07 -2.09
C LYS A 251 17.00 12.79 -1.42
N THR A 252 18.29 12.74 -1.11
CA THR A 252 18.93 11.59 -0.49
C THR A 252 18.35 11.34 0.91
N GLU A 253 18.05 12.40 1.65
CA GLU A 253 17.41 12.29 2.97
C GLU A 253 15.96 11.79 2.87
N ILE A 254 15.20 12.22 1.86
CA ILE A 254 13.85 11.69 1.60
C ILE A 254 13.88 10.20 1.27
N GLN A 255 14.78 9.79 0.37
CA GLN A 255 14.95 8.39 0.01
C GLN A 255 15.36 7.56 1.23
N ALA A 256 16.35 8.03 1.99
CA ALA A 256 16.78 7.36 3.23
C ALA A 256 15.65 7.26 4.26
N LEU A 257 14.84 8.30 4.42
CA LEU A 257 13.67 8.28 5.29
C LEU A 257 12.65 7.24 4.82
N ALA A 258 12.31 7.21 3.53
CA ALA A 258 11.37 6.26 2.96
C ALA A 258 11.84 4.81 3.15
N ILE A 259 13.11 4.52 2.89
CA ILE A 259 13.72 3.20 3.13
C ILE A 259 13.61 2.83 4.61
N ARG A 260 14.02 3.70 5.54
CA ARG A 260 13.91 3.44 6.99
C ARG A 260 12.47 3.18 7.43
N LYS A 261 11.50 3.88 6.82
CA LYS A 261 10.07 3.71 7.10
C LYS A 261 9.52 2.38 6.59
N ILE A 262 10.06 1.86 5.48
CA ILE A 262 9.70 0.52 4.95
C ILE A 262 10.38 -0.59 5.75
N THR A 263 11.67 -0.45 6.08
CA THR A 263 12.48 -1.57 6.59
C THR A 263 12.65 -1.58 8.12
N ARG A 264 12.38 -0.47 8.80
CA ARG A 264 12.78 -0.19 10.20
C ARG A 264 14.27 -0.30 10.47
N SER A 265 15.07 -0.21 9.42
CA SER A 265 16.51 -0.42 9.48
C SER A 265 17.20 0.54 8.53
N PRO A 266 18.38 1.08 8.86
CA PRO A 266 19.20 1.77 7.87
C PRO A 266 19.82 0.80 6.84
N LYS A 267 19.68 -0.51 7.06
CA LYS A 267 20.25 -1.57 6.20
C LYS A 267 19.45 -1.75 4.92
N PHE A 268 20.17 -2.13 3.88
CA PHE A 268 19.61 -2.43 2.56
C PHE A 268 19.51 -3.93 2.32
N GLU A 269 20.32 -4.75 3.00
CA GLU A 269 20.48 -6.17 2.72
C GLU A 269 19.20 -6.95 3.03
N LEU A 270 18.53 -7.49 2.00
CA LEU A 270 17.27 -8.23 2.08
C LEU A 270 17.37 -9.38 3.09
N ASP A 271 18.47 -10.13 3.10
CA ASP A 271 18.69 -11.23 4.05
C ASP A 271 18.62 -10.81 5.52
N SER A 272 18.99 -9.57 5.81
CA SER A 272 18.95 -9.00 7.14
C SER A 272 17.60 -8.40 7.53
N LEU A 273 16.68 -8.25 6.58
CA LEU A 273 15.38 -7.65 6.80
C LEU A 273 14.39 -8.61 7.47
N ALA A 274 13.59 -8.07 8.38
CA ALA A 274 12.47 -8.78 8.97
C ALA A 274 11.44 -9.17 7.88
N THR A 275 10.69 -10.25 8.12
CA THR A 275 9.68 -10.76 7.19
C THR A 275 8.63 -9.69 6.84
N GLY A 276 8.21 -8.86 7.81
CA GLY A 276 7.31 -7.73 7.57
C GLY A 276 7.85 -6.69 6.58
N ALA A 277 9.15 -6.39 6.65
CA ALA A 277 9.81 -5.48 5.71
C ALA A 277 9.90 -6.08 4.29
N LYS A 278 10.23 -7.37 4.19
CA LYS A 278 10.26 -8.12 2.92
C LYS A 278 8.89 -8.08 2.22
N LEU A 279 7.83 -8.34 2.97
CA LEU A 279 6.45 -8.25 2.47
C LEU A 279 6.08 -6.82 2.06
N ALA A 280 6.47 -5.82 2.86
CA ALA A 280 6.21 -4.43 2.55
C ALA A 280 6.80 -4.01 1.20
N VAL A 281 8.06 -4.35 0.93
CA VAL A 281 8.73 -4.06 -0.36
C VAL A 281 7.92 -4.61 -1.53
N LEU A 282 7.52 -5.88 -1.50
CA LEU A 282 6.77 -6.49 -2.59
C LEU A 282 5.34 -5.97 -2.69
N GLU A 283 4.66 -5.72 -1.58
CA GLU A 283 3.27 -5.28 -1.60
C GLU A 283 3.10 -3.83 -2.06
N ILE A 284 4.05 -2.96 -1.70
CA ILE A 284 4.12 -1.58 -2.22
C ILE A 284 4.19 -1.61 -3.75
N LEU A 285 4.98 -2.52 -4.32
CA LEU A 285 5.24 -2.59 -5.75
C LEU A 285 4.16 -3.35 -6.54
N LEU A 286 3.74 -4.52 -6.03
CA LEU A 286 2.94 -5.49 -6.78
C LEU A 286 1.46 -5.55 -6.36
N ASN A 287 1.07 -4.86 -5.28
CA ASN A 287 -0.27 -4.90 -4.68
C ASN A 287 -0.75 -6.35 -4.44
N LEU A 288 -0.10 -7.03 -3.49
CA LEU A 288 -0.35 -8.45 -3.22
C LEU A 288 -1.75 -8.70 -2.65
N GLU A 289 -2.36 -9.81 -3.07
CA GLU A 289 -3.64 -10.29 -2.51
C GLU A 289 -3.41 -11.32 -1.40
N TYR A 290 -4.10 -11.12 -0.28
CA TYR A 290 -4.00 -11.98 0.90
C TYR A 290 -5.31 -12.72 1.15
N ARG A 291 -5.20 -13.97 1.58
CA ARG A 291 -6.37 -14.78 1.96
C ARG A 291 -6.99 -14.26 3.27
N PRO A 292 -8.29 -13.89 3.28
CA PRO A 292 -8.90 -13.19 4.42
C PRO A 292 -9.14 -14.05 5.67
N LEU A 293 -8.91 -15.37 5.64
CA LEU A 293 -9.38 -16.31 6.67
C LEU A 293 -8.29 -16.90 7.58
N ILE A 294 -7.01 -16.54 7.39
CA ILE A 294 -5.92 -17.17 8.14
C ILE A 294 -5.50 -16.28 9.32
N ARG A 295 -5.62 -16.80 10.55
CA ARG A 295 -5.27 -16.05 11.78
C ARG A 295 -3.82 -15.52 11.81
N LEU A 296 -2.89 -16.19 11.14
CA LEU A 296 -1.49 -15.76 10.98
C LEU A 296 -1.40 -14.36 10.34
N HIS A 297 -2.37 -13.97 9.52
CA HIS A 297 -2.40 -12.65 8.89
C HIS A 297 -2.61 -11.52 9.89
N HIS A 298 -3.29 -11.75 11.01
CA HIS A 298 -3.54 -10.66 11.95
C HIS A 298 -2.26 -10.17 12.62
N GLY A 299 -1.40 -11.07 13.11
CA GLY A 299 -0.12 -10.69 13.70
C GLY A 299 0.78 -9.98 12.69
N MET A 300 0.87 -10.54 11.49
CA MET A 300 1.65 -9.97 10.38
C MET A 300 1.12 -8.59 9.95
N VAL A 301 -0.19 -8.41 9.75
CA VAL A 301 -0.78 -7.11 9.40
C VAL A 301 -0.53 -6.09 10.50
N LYS A 302 -0.65 -6.46 11.78
CA LYS A 302 -0.33 -5.58 12.91
C LYS A 302 1.13 -5.12 12.86
N GLU A 303 2.06 -6.04 12.62
CA GLU A 303 3.49 -5.73 12.46
C GLU A 303 3.72 -4.77 11.29
N MET A 304 3.10 -5.04 10.13
CA MET A 304 3.24 -4.20 8.93
C MET A 304 2.65 -2.80 9.11
N VAL A 305 1.53 -2.66 9.84
CA VAL A 305 0.95 -1.36 10.18
C VAL A 305 1.84 -0.60 11.16
N ALA A 306 2.29 -1.26 12.23
CA ALA A 306 3.08 -0.62 13.27
C ALA A 306 4.49 -0.23 12.80
N GLY A 307 5.04 -1.00 11.87
CA GLY A 307 6.46 -0.98 11.56
C GLY A 307 6.82 -0.61 10.12
N HIS A 308 5.94 -0.87 9.16
CA HIS A 308 6.33 -0.94 7.75
C HIS A 308 5.39 -0.13 6.85
N MET A 309 4.84 0.98 7.34
CA MET A 309 4.03 1.95 6.56
C MET A 309 2.74 1.39 5.93
N ARG A 310 2.22 0.25 6.38
CA ARG A 310 0.90 -0.22 5.94
C ARG A 310 -0.20 0.67 6.55
N THR A 311 -1.21 1.04 5.76
CA THR A 311 -2.36 1.83 6.23
C THR A 311 -3.55 0.92 6.55
N ILE A 312 -4.22 1.18 7.67
CA ILE A 312 -5.56 0.64 7.93
C ILE A 312 -6.58 1.54 7.24
N TYR A 313 -7.33 1.00 6.28
CA TYR A 313 -8.42 1.70 5.60
C TYR A 313 -9.73 1.62 6.36
N SER A 314 -9.98 0.48 7.04
CA SER A 314 -11.20 0.30 7.82
C SER A 314 -11.03 -0.77 8.90
N ALA A 315 -11.66 -0.54 10.04
CA ALA A 315 -11.86 -1.55 11.08
C ALA A 315 -13.37 -1.79 11.24
N PRO A 316 -13.89 -2.98 10.87
CA PRO A 316 -15.31 -3.30 11.01
C PRO A 316 -15.78 -3.24 12.46
N ARG A 317 -17.10 -3.09 12.67
CA ARG A 317 -17.71 -2.99 14.01
C ARG A 317 -17.38 -4.16 14.94
N ASN A 318 -17.26 -5.37 14.39
CA ASN A 318 -16.88 -6.56 15.18
C ASN A 318 -15.40 -6.61 15.55
N ARG A 319 -14.57 -5.74 14.93
CA ARG A 319 -13.12 -5.62 15.03
C ARG A 319 -12.34 -6.94 14.86
N GLN A 320 -12.95 -7.94 14.21
CA GLN A 320 -12.34 -9.25 14.03
C GLN A 320 -11.20 -9.25 13.00
N TYR A 321 -11.15 -8.23 12.13
CA TYR A 321 -10.11 -8.05 11.14
C TYR A 321 -9.88 -6.57 10.84
N LEU A 322 -8.79 -6.26 10.14
CA LEU A 322 -8.47 -4.92 9.66
C LEU A 322 -8.41 -4.96 8.14
N HIS A 323 -9.18 -4.08 7.49
CA HIS A 323 -8.99 -3.81 6.07
C HIS A 323 -7.82 -2.83 5.94
N SER A 324 -6.76 -3.27 5.28
CA SER A 324 -5.49 -2.54 5.25
C SER A 324 -4.70 -2.86 3.98
N GLY A 325 -3.81 -1.95 3.59
CA GLY A 325 -2.98 -2.08 2.40
C GLY A 325 -1.95 -0.97 2.30
N TYR A 326 -1.20 -0.99 1.22
CA TYR A 326 -0.32 0.12 0.83
C TYR A 326 -1.06 1.00 -0.17
N PRO A 327 -1.46 2.22 0.22
CA PRO A 327 -1.97 3.17 -0.75
C PRO A 327 -0.85 3.61 -1.70
N SER A 328 -1.23 4.15 -2.85
CA SER A 328 -0.28 4.60 -3.88
C SER A 328 0.59 5.74 -3.34
N GLU A 329 1.82 5.44 -2.94
CA GLU A 329 2.80 6.43 -2.46
C GLU A 329 4.06 6.30 -3.30
N PRO A 330 4.23 7.12 -4.36
CA PRO A 330 5.32 6.96 -5.32
C PRO A 330 6.71 7.02 -4.69
N VAL A 331 6.88 7.80 -3.63
CA VAL A 331 8.12 7.88 -2.83
C VAL A 331 8.45 6.53 -2.17
N LEU A 332 7.44 5.81 -1.65
CA LEU A 332 7.64 4.48 -1.09
C LEU A 332 7.95 3.46 -2.20
N ALA A 333 7.33 3.60 -3.37
CA ALA A 333 7.60 2.74 -4.51
C ALA A 333 9.05 2.91 -5.03
N GLU A 334 9.55 4.14 -5.15
CA GLU A 334 10.96 4.38 -5.50
C GLU A 334 11.92 3.77 -4.47
N ALA A 335 11.63 3.95 -3.18
CA ALA A 335 12.43 3.33 -2.12
C ALA A 335 12.41 1.80 -2.18
N ALA A 336 11.27 1.19 -2.47
CA ALA A 336 11.14 -0.26 -2.60
C ALA A 336 11.91 -0.82 -3.81
N MET A 337 11.87 -0.14 -4.97
CA MET A 337 12.69 -0.51 -6.13
C MET A 337 14.18 -0.35 -5.85
N GLU A 338 14.58 0.72 -5.14
CA GLU A 338 15.99 0.92 -4.75
C GLU A 338 16.48 -0.21 -3.84
N ILE A 339 15.64 -0.68 -2.90
CA ILE A 339 15.96 -1.84 -2.06
C ILE A 339 16.17 -3.08 -2.95
N LEU A 340 15.25 -3.38 -3.88
CA LEU A 340 15.42 -4.53 -4.78
C LEU A 340 16.70 -4.41 -5.62
N HIS A 341 16.94 -3.25 -6.22
CA HIS A 341 18.11 -3.01 -7.07
C HIS A 341 19.44 -3.20 -6.33
N ARG A 342 19.58 -2.69 -5.10
CA ARG A 342 20.81 -2.86 -4.31
C ARG A 342 21.08 -4.29 -3.86
N ASN A 343 20.06 -5.14 -3.92
CA ASN A 343 20.16 -6.56 -3.57
C ASN A 343 20.19 -7.46 -4.80
N GLU A 344 20.19 -6.90 -6.01
CA GLU A 344 20.56 -7.67 -7.19
C GLU A 344 22.01 -8.12 -7.03
N SER A 345 22.24 -9.44 -7.09
CA SER A 345 23.56 -10.02 -6.98
C SER A 345 24.44 -9.57 -8.15
N GLY A 346 25.22 -8.52 -7.93
CA GLY A 346 26.16 -7.96 -8.93
C GLY A 346 27.46 -7.44 -8.34
N ALA A 347 27.66 -7.51 -7.01
CA ALA A 347 28.83 -6.94 -6.35
C ALA A 347 30.08 -7.85 -6.39
N LEU A 348 29.94 -9.15 -6.73
CA LEU A 348 31.01 -10.15 -6.63
C LEU A 348 30.99 -11.23 -7.75
N ASP A 349 30.60 -10.88 -8.98
CA ASP A 349 30.86 -11.70 -10.20
C ASP A 349 30.34 -13.15 -10.21
N ILE A 350 29.39 -13.50 -9.33
CA ILE A 350 28.78 -14.83 -9.27
C ILE A 350 27.26 -14.64 -9.30
N GLN A 351 26.69 -14.80 -10.51
CA GLN A 351 25.27 -15.02 -10.80
C GLN A 351 24.30 -13.89 -10.42
N VAL A 352 23.66 -13.29 -11.44
CA VAL A 352 22.62 -12.27 -11.24
C VAL A 352 21.31 -12.97 -10.88
N VAL A 353 21.05 -13.14 -9.59
CA VAL A 353 19.76 -13.64 -9.09
C VAL A 353 18.78 -12.48 -8.93
N ASP A 354 17.54 -12.66 -9.41
CA ASP A 354 16.47 -11.68 -9.28
C ASP A 354 15.97 -11.60 -7.83
N ALA A 355 16.36 -10.52 -7.15
CA ALA A 355 16.01 -10.26 -5.76
C ALA A 355 14.49 -10.27 -5.50
N ALA A 356 13.66 -9.86 -6.47
CA ALA A 356 12.20 -9.87 -6.31
C ALA A 356 11.64 -11.30 -6.36
N ALA A 357 12.15 -12.12 -7.29
CA ALA A 357 11.77 -13.52 -7.41
C ALA A 357 12.21 -14.32 -6.18
N GLU A 358 13.47 -14.17 -5.76
CA GLU A 358 14.01 -14.80 -4.55
C GLU A 358 13.18 -14.41 -3.31
N LEU A 359 12.87 -13.13 -3.17
CA LEU A 359 12.06 -12.63 -2.07
C LEU A 359 10.67 -13.28 -2.05
N LEU A 360 10.01 -13.34 -3.21
CA LEU A 360 8.68 -13.94 -3.33
C LEU A 360 8.71 -15.46 -3.06
N VAL A 361 9.76 -16.17 -3.49
CA VAL A 361 10.00 -17.58 -3.19
C VAL A 361 10.25 -17.81 -1.69
N SER A 362 11.02 -16.91 -1.05
CA SER A 362 11.35 -16.99 0.37
C SER A 362 10.11 -16.83 1.25
N LEU A 363 9.18 -15.95 0.86
CA LEU A 363 7.93 -15.72 1.58
C LEU A 363 6.93 -16.86 1.44
N ASP A 364 7.07 -17.69 0.41
CA ASP A 364 6.32 -18.93 0.27
C ASP A 364 6.88 -20.08 1.15
N SER A 365 7.99 -19.82 1.83
CA SER A 365 8.64 -20.76 2.74
C SER A 365 8.45 -20.31 4.20
N GLY A 366 8.20 -21.23 5.13
CA GLY A 366 8.14 -20.92 6.57
C GLY A 366 6.79 -20.37 7.07
N SER A 367 6.82 -19.36 7.94
CA SER A 367 5.65 -18.90 8.73
C SER A 367 4.61 -18.09 7.94
N THR A 368 4.98 -17.59 6.76
CA THR A 368 4.12 -16.87 5.80
C THR A 368 3.57 -17.76 4.69
N LYS A 369 3.88 -19.06 4.74
CA LYS A 369 3.37 -20.06 3.79
C LYS A 369 1.85 -20.00 3.72
N CYS A 370 1.29 -19.98 2.51
CA CYS A 370 -0.14 -19.82 2.22
C CYS A 370 -0.77 -18.45 2.57
N ALA A 371 0.02 -17.43 2.95
CA ALA A 371 -0.53 -16.10 3.23
C ALA A 371 -0.91 -15.33 1.96
N ILE A 372 -0.12 -15.47 0.91
CA ILE A 372 -0.40 -14.86 -0.39
C ILE A 372 -1.36 -15.77 -1.16
N ASP A 373 -2.39 -15.19 -1.78
CA ASP A 373 -3.37 -16.00 -2.51
C ASP A 373 -2.73 -16.73 -3.71
N MET A 374 -2.74 -18.06 -3.62
CA MET A 374 -2.27 -19.00 -4.64
C MET A 374 -3.00 -18.82 -5.98
N GLY A 375 -4.26 -18.38 -5.90
CA GLY A 375 -5.15 -18.14 -7.03
C GLY A 375 -4.78 -16.92 -7.88
N GLY A 376 -3.86 -16.06 -7.45
CA GLY A 376 -3.41 -14.84 -8.17
C GLY A 376 -1.95 -14.86 -8.63
N ARG A 377 -1.18 -15.93 -8.36
CA ARG A 377 0.29 -15.94 -8.53
C ARG A 377 0.78 -15.62 -9.94
N SER A 378 0.12 -16.11 -11.00
CA SER A 378 0.55 -15.78 -12.36
C SER A 378 0.44 -14.28 -12.64
N GLU A 379 -0.56 -13.60 -12.09
CA GLU A 379 -0.72 -12.16 -12.28
C GLU A 379 0.33 -11.40 -11.48
N THR A 380 0.62 -11.85 -10.24
CA THR A 380 1.71 -11.29 -9.44
C THR A 380 3.06 -11.45 -10.13
N VAL A 381 3.37 -12.65 -10.65
CA VAL A 381 4.60 -12.91 -11.42
C VAL A 381 4.63 -12.07 -12.69
N GLY A 382 3.51 -11.96 -13.41
CA GLY A 382 3.42 -11.11 -14.59
C GLY A 382 3.65 -9.62 -14.30
N ARG A 383 3.07 -9.09 -13.22
CA ARG A 383 3.35 -7.73 -12.72
C ARG A 383 4.82 -7.55 -12.35
N MET A 384 5.43 -8.56 -11.72
CA MET A 384 6.85 -8.56 -11.40
C MET A 384 7.69 -8.47 -12.67
N ILE A 385 7.46 -9.32 -13.68
CA ILE A 385 8.16 -9.27 -14.98
C ILE A 385 8.06 -7.88 -15.63
N LEU A 386 6.86 -7.29 -15.67
CA LEU A 386 6.65 -5.94 -16.21
C LEU A 386 7.45 -4.89 -15.44
N LEU A 387 7.46 -4.96 -14.10
CA LEU A 387 8.23 -4.03 -13.27
C LEU A 387 9.74 -4.20 -13.47
N ARG A 388 10.23 -5.44 -13.57
CA ARG A 388 11.66 -5.75 -13.80
C ARG A 388 12.13 -5.21 -15.16
N ALA A 389 11.33 -5.39 -16.20
CA ALA A 389 11.60 -4.82 -17.52
C ALA A 389 11.69 -3.29 -17.48
N TYR A 390 10.79 -2.64 -16.72
CA TYR A 390 10.84 -1.19 -16.52
C TYR A 390 12.10 -0.75 -15.76
N MET A 391 12.43 -1.41 -14.65
CA MET A 391 13.64 -1.11 -13.87
C MET A 391 14.91 -1.21 -14.73
N ASN A 392 15.06 -2.28 -15.52
CA ASN A 392 16.23 -2.44 -16.39
C ASN A 392 16.31 -1.35 -17.47
N ALA A 393 15.18 -0.98 -18.08
CA ALA A 393 15.12 0.08 -19.09
C ALA A 393 15.44 1.48 -18.53
N VAL A 394 15.01 1.78 -17.31
CA VAL A 394 15.37 3.04 -16.63
C VAL A 394 16.86 3.04 -16.28
N LYS A 395 17.37 1.92 -15.74
CA LYS A 395 18.78 1.77 -15.37
C LYS A 395 19.73 1.97 -16.56
N GLU A 396 19.40 1.41 -17.73
CA GLU A 396 20.18 1.61 -18.97
C GLU A 396 20.30 3.10 -19.35
N SER A 397 19.25 3.88 -19.03
CA SER A 397 19.16 5.30 -19.39
C SER A 397 19.80 6.24 -18.36
N CYS A 398 20.23 5.73 -17.20
CA CYS A 398 20.77 6.54 -16.10
C CYS A 398 22.30 6.64 -16.13
N GLU A 399 22.83 7.79 -15.71
CA GLU A 399 24.27 7.96 -15.48
C GLU A 399 24.67 7.38 -14.12
N GLU A 400 25.71 6.55 -14.07
CA GLU A 400 26.16 5.83 -12.85
C GLU A 400 26.46 6.75 -11.64
N LYS A 401 26.72 8.05 -11.85
CA LYS A 401 27.24 8.96 -10.81
C LYS A 401 26.16 9.61 -9.93
N THR A 402 24.90 9.68 -10.39
CA THR A 402 23.84 10.46 -9.72
C THR A 402 22.83 9.60 -8.97
N GLY A 403 22.95 8.28 -9.03
CA GLY A 403 21.90 7.35 -8.57
C GLY A 403 20.79 7.19 -9.62
N ILE A 404 19.95 6.17 -9.42
CA ILE A 404 18.86 5.84 -10.34
C ILE A 404 17.57 6.52 -9.88
N ASP A 405 16.96 7.27 -10.79
CA ASP A 405 15.68 7.93 -10.56
C ASP A 405 14.56 7.16 -11.23
N TRP A 406 14.00 6.21 -10.49
CA TRP A 406 13.04 5.26 -11.03
C TRP A 406 11.77 5.90 -11.63
N SER A 407 11.39 7.11 -11.20
CA SER A 407 10.27 7.86 -11.79
C SER A 407 10.63 8.72 -13.00
N MET A 408 11.87 8.71 -13.49
CA MET A 408 12.18 9.39 -14.77
C MET A 408 11.43 8.78 -15.95
N GLY A 409 11.07 7.51 -15.83
CA GLY A 409 10.51 6.73 -16.93
C GLY A 409 11.56 6.39 -17.98
N CYS A 410 11.11 5.72 -19.04
CA CYS A 410 11.94 5.35 -20.16
C CYS A 410 11.14 5.40 -21.47
N SER A 411 11.81 5.26 -22.60
CA SER A 411 11.10 5.13 -23.88
C SER A 411 10.34 3.80 -23.91
N LEU A 412 9.14 3.81 -24.51
CA LEU A 412 8.35 2.58 -24.66
C LEU A 412 9.13 1.49 -25.42
N VAL A 413 9.93 1.91 -26.41
CA VAL A 413 10.78 1.00 -27.19
C VAL A 413 11.85 0.34 -26.32
N SER A 414 12.54 1.09 -25.44
CA SER A 414 13.53 0.50 -24.53
C SER A 414 12.87 -0.43 -23.52
N PHE A 415 11.70 -0.06 -22.99
CA PHE A 415 10.92 -0.95 -22.12
C PHE A 415 10.58 -2.28 -22.79
N LEU A 416 10.06 -2.25 -24.03
CA LEU A 416 9.70 -3.48 -24.77
C LEU A 416 10.92 -4.34 -25.12
N LYS A 417 12.08 -3.74 -25.38
CA LYS A 417 13.35 -4.46 -25.55
C LYS A 417 13.78 -5.16 -24.27
N HIS A 418 13.69 -4.50 -23.12
CA HIS A 418 14.01 -5.14 -21.83
C HIS A 418 12.97 -6.17 -21.39
N LEU A 419 11.72 -6.00 -21.80
CA LEU A 419 10.67 -6.99 -21.56
C LEU A 419 10.91 -8.27 -22.37
N THR A 420 11.52 -8.18 -23.55
CA THR A 420 11.55 -9.28 -24.52
C THR A 420 12.98 -9.81 -24.69
N ALA A 421 13.17 -11.13 -24.74
CA ALA A 421 14.48 -11.68 -25.07
C ALA A 421 14.97 -11.20 -26.45
N ASP A 422 16.28 -11.02 -26.59
CA ASP A 422 16.93 -10.38 -27.76
C ASP A 422 16.50 -10.99 -29.11
N GLY A 423 16.33 -12.31 -29.16
CA GLY A 423 15.91 -13.03 -30.36
C GLY A 423 14.54 -12.62 -30.90
N PHE A 424 13.70 -11.96 -30.10
CA PHE A 424 12.34 -11.55 -30.45
C PHE A 424 12.16 -10.04 -30.63
N HIS A 425 13.20 -9.21 -30.43
CA HIS A 425 13.10 -7.75 -30.59
C HIS A 425 12.55 -7.35 -31.96
N GLY A 426 13.03 -7.98 -33.04
CA GLY A 426 12.55 -7.72 -34.39
C GLY A 426 11.06 -8.07 -34.59
N THR A 427 10.57 -9.11 -33.90
CA THR A 427 9.16 -9.52 -33.94
C THR A 427 8.27 -8.49 -33.25
N VAL A 428 8.70 -8.02 -32.06
CA VAL A 428 7.94 -7.05 -31.26
C VAL A 428 7.94 -5.67 -31.93
N LEU A 429 9.11 -5.15 -32.29
CA LEU A 429 9.25 -3.82 -32.87
C LEU A 429 8.70 -3.73 -34.30
N GLY A 430 8.78 -4.83 -35.05
CA GLY A 430 8.22 -4.96 -36.39
C GLY A 430 6.71 -5.25 -36.43
N CYS A 431 6.05 -5.41 -35.28
CA CYS A 431 4.61 -5.66 -35.18
C CYS A 431 3.82 -4.58 -35.93
N LYS A 432 2.77 -4.99 -36.64
CA LYS A 432 1.87 -4.09 -37.38
C LYS A 432 0.46 -4.13 -36.77
N PRO A 433 -0.37 -3.10 -37.02
CA PRO A 433 -1.74 -3.12 -36.55
C PRO A 433 -2.55 -4.31 -37.08
N ASP A 434 -3.24 -5.02 -36.20
CA ASP A 434 -4.01 -6.23 -36.55
C ASP A 434 -5.50 -5.95 -36.82
N ASN A 435 -6.00 -4.74 -36.58
CA ASN A 435 -7.44 -4.42 -36.60
C ASN A 435 -7.86 -3.31 -37.59
N VAL A 436 -6.92 -2.62 -38.25
CA VAL A 436 -7.20 -1.53 -39.23
C VAL A 436 -7.00 -1.96 -40.69
N GLY A 437 -7.57 -1.23 -41.65
CA GLY A 437 -7.58 -1.56 -43.09
C GLY A 437 -6.26 -1.31 -43.81
N SER A 438 -5.97 -2.05 -44.91
CA SER A 438 -4.64 -2.09 -45.58
C SER A 438 -4.02 -0.76 -46.00
N ARG A 439 -4.80 0.33 -46.15
CA ARG A 439 -4.26 1.66 -46.47
C ARG A 439 -3.68 2.39 -45.25
N ASP A 440 -4.13 2.03 -44.05
CA ASP A 440 -3.72 2.60 -42.76
C ASP A 440 -2.72 1.68 -42.00
N ARG A 441 -2.26 0.59 -42.64
CA ARG A 441 -1.36 -0.47 -42.08
C ARG A 441 0.15 -0.19 -42.21
N THR A 442 0.57 1.06 -42.35
CA THR A 442 1.93 1.34 -42.85
C THR A 442 3.00 1.42 -41.76
N GLY A 443 2.66 1.78 -40.52
CA GLY A 443 3.62 1.92 -39.42
C GLY A 443 3.85 0.65 -38.60
N THR A 444 5.11 0.34 -38.29
CA THR A 444 5.46 -0.67 -37.29
C THR A 444 5.21 -0.13 -35.88
N LEU A 445 5.28 -0.99 -34.87
CA LEU A 445 5.19 -0.57 -33.46
C LEU A 445 6.29 0.45 -33.16
N GLU A 446 7.51 0.18 -33.62
CA GLU A 446 8.65 1.09 -33.44
C GLU A 446 8.40 2.49 -34.02
N THR A 447 7.79 2.60 -35.20
CA THR A 447 7.51 3.91 -35.79
C THR A 447 6.32 4.60 -35.14
N ALA A 448 5.27 3.85 -34.78
CA ALA A 448 4.07 4.40 -34.15
C ALA A 448 4.31 4.91 -32.72
N PHE A 449 5.27 4.32 -32.00
CA PHE A 449 5.60 4.67 -30.62
C PHE A 449 7.03 5.20 -30.45
N GLY A 450 7.65 5.70 -31.52
CA GLY A 450 9.07 6.12 -31.50
C GLY A 450 9.39 7.25 -30.50
N ASN A 451 8.42 8.14 -30.24
CA ASN A 451 8.52 9.21 -29.24
C ASN A 451 7.77 8.91 -27.93
N ALA A 452 7.23 7.69 -27.80
CA ALA A 452 6.40 7.34 -26.66
C ALA A 452 7.23 7.10 -25.39
N TRP A 453 6.65 7.46 -24.26
CA TRP A 453 7.26 7.36 -22.93
C TRP A 453 6.38 6.56 -21.98
N ILE A 454 7.01 5.82 -21.09
CA ILE A 454 6.35 5.01 -20.07
C ILE A 454 6.91 5.36 -18.69
N ARG A 455 6.03 5.43 -17.70
CA ARG A 455 6.37 5.85 -16.34
C ARG A 455 5.45 5.17 -15.32
N PHE A 456 5.91 4.10 -14.70
CA PHE A 456 5.21 3.42 -13.61
C PHE A 456 6.19 2.75 -12.65
N THR A 457 5.98 2.93 -11.35
CA THR A 457 6.86 2.40 -10.29
C THR A 457 6.18 1.33 -9.45
N HIS A 458 4.85 1.23 -9.53
CA HIS A 458 4.05 0.30 -8.74
C HIS A 458 2.67 0.08 -9.38
N PHE A 459 1.99 -0.97 -8.93
CA PHE A 459 0.64 -1.32 -9.34
C PHE A 459 -0.39 -0.93 -8.29
N VAL A 460 -1.54 -0.43 -8.73
CA VAL A 460 -2.66 -0.01 -7.86
C VAL A 460 -3.97 -0.65 -8.31
N ARG A 461 -4.88 -0.95 -7.39
CA ARG A 461 -6.16 -1.56 -7.73
C ARG A 461 -7.15 -0.53 -8.28
N GLY A 462 -7.60 -0.73 -9.51
CA GLY A 462 -8.79 -0.11 -10.08
C GLY A 462 -10.05 -0.79 -9.53
N VAL A 463 -11.02 0.03 -9.13
CA VAL A 463 -12.28 -0.44 -8.52
C VAL A 463 -13.40 -0.58 -9.55
N ASP A 464 -13.28 0.11 -10.69
CA ASP A 464 -14.24 0.10 -11.78
C ASP A 464 -13.51 0.14 -13.14
N ASP A 465 -14.30 0.16 -14.22
CA ASP A 465 -13.83 0.18 -15.60
C ASP A 465 -13.12 1.49 -15.99
N THR A 466 -13.08 2.52 -15.14
CA THR A 466 -12.35 3.77 -15.48
C THR A 466 -10.84 3.54 -15.55
N ALA A 467 -10.32 2.52 -14.87
CA ALA A 467 -8.91 2.18 -14.79
C ALA A 467 -8.26 1.83 -16.15
N VAL A 468 -9.05 1.40 -17.14
CA VAL A 468 -8.58 1.11 -18.50
C VAL A 468 -8.69 2.30 -19.46
N THR A 469 -9.14 3.46 -18.99
CA THR A 469 -9.38 4.63 -19.84
C THR A 469 -8.20 5.60 -19.86
N THR A 470 -8.02 6.34 -20.95
CA THR A 470 -7.03 7.42 -21.05
C THR A 470 -7.33 8.60 -20.12
N CYS A 471 -8.59 8.78 -19.69
CA CYS A 471 -8.94 9.72 -18.62
C CYS A 471 -8.26 9.38 -17.29
N ALA A 472 -8.11 8.09 -16.97
CA ALA A 472 -7.38 7.62 -15.80
C ALA A 472 -5.87 7.45 -16.07
N ALA A 473 -5.47 7.27 -17.34
CA ALA A 473 -4.07 7.07 -17.70
C ALA A 473 -3.21 8.32 -17.44
N TRP A 474 -3.67 9.54 -17.77
CA TRP A 474 -2.86 10.74 -17.53
C TRP A 474 -2.58 11.00 -16.04
N PRO A 475 -3.54 10.93 -15.09
CA PRO A 475 -3.21 11.12 -13.67
C PRO A 475 -2.39 9.93 -13.13
N ALA A 476 -2.60 8.71 -13.64
CA ALA A 476 -1.76 7.57 -13.29
C ALA A 476 -0.31 7.76 -13.75
N PHE A 477 -0.10 8.33 -14.95
CA PHE A 477 1.22 8.69 -15.45
C PHE A 477 1.90 9.75 -14.59
N LEU A 478 1.16 10.79 -14.14
CA LEU A 478 1.67 11.79 -13.20
C LEU A 478 2.07 11.18 -11.85
N ARG A 479 1.32 10.19 -11.38
CA ARG A 479 1.60 9.49 -10.12
C ARG A 479 2.62 8.35 -10.27
N SER A 480 3.11 8.07 -11.47
CA SER A 480 3.97 6.91 -11.76
C SER A 480 3.35 5.58 -11.35
N MET A 481 2.09 5.32 -11.72
CA MET A 481 1.42 4.06 -11.37
C MET A 481 0.80 3.38 -12.59
N ALA A 482 0.67 2.05 -12.51
CA ALA A 482 -0.12 1.25 -13.43
C ALA A 482 -1.33 0.65 -12.68
N PHE A 483 -2.44 0.41 -13.39
CA PHE A 483 -3.64 -0.15 -12.79
C PHE A 483 -3.67 -1.67 -12.88
N ILE A 484 -4.09 -2.31 -11.79
CA ILE A 484 -4.70 -3.64 -11.78
C ILE A 484 -6.18 -3.42 -12.03
N CYS A 485 -6.69 -3.98 -13.12
CA CYS A 485 -8.04 -3.73 -13.56
C CYS A 485 -8.95 -4.82 -12.97
N SER A 486 -9.99 -4.40 -12.23
CA SER A 486 -11.02 -5.31 -11.74
C SER A 486 -12.24 -5.17 -12.65
N ASN A 487 -12.64 -6.23 -13.35
CA ASN A 487 -13.87 -6.21 -14.14
C ASN A 487 -14.89 -7.21 -13.55
N PRO A 488 -15.81 -6.74 -12.69
CA PRO A 488 -16.79 -7.63 -12.05
C PRO A 488 -17.84 -8.17 -13.03
N ASP A 489 -18.08 -7.50 -14.17
CA ASP A 489 -19.23 -7.76 -15.04
C ASP A 489 -18.91 -8.41 -16.40
N SER A 490 -17.64 -8.50 -16.83
CA SER A 490 -17.29 -9.05 -18.14
C SER A 490 -16.39 -10.29 -18.07
N ARG A 491 -17.02 -11.48 -18.09
CA ARG A 491 -16.33 -12.79 -18.15
C ARG A 491 -15.55 -13.04 -19.44
N GLU A 492 -15.65 -12.19 -20.46
CA GLU A 492 -15.16 -12.53 -21.81
C GLU A 492 -13.98 -11.70 -22.32
N GLN A 493 -13.68 -10.50 -21.76
CA GLN A 493 -12.60 -9.63 -22.27
C GLN A 493 -11.95 -8.75 -21.18
N SER A 494 -11.56 -9.34 -20.04
CA SER A 494 -10.93 -8.60 -18.94
C SER A 494 -9.49 -8.20 -19.29
N VAL A 495 -9.20 -6.90 -19.28
CA VAL A 495 -7.84 -6.40 -19.11
C VAL A 495 -7.49 -6.63 -17.64
N ASP A 496 -6.32 -7.21 -17.35
CA ASP A 496 -5.90 -7.49 -15.98
C ASP A 496 -4.98 -6.37 -15.46
N VAL A 497 -4.15 -5.80 -16.34
CA VAL A 497 -3.30 -4.65 -16.03
C VAL A 497 -3.37 -3.61 -17.15
N CYS A 498 -3.43 -2.32 -16.79
CA CYS A 498 -3.37 -1.20 -17.70
C CYS A 498 -2.15 -0.34 -17.36
N ILE A 499 -1.21 -0.22 -18.30
CA ILE A 499 -0.01 0.62 -18.14
C ILE A 499 -0.17 1.89 -18.98
N PRO A 500 -0.13 3.10 -18.38
CA PRO A 500 -0.19 4.35 -19.10
C PRO A 500 1.01 4.57 -20.04
N VAL A 501 0.74 5.08 -21.25
CA VAL A 501 1.74 5.44 -22.25
C VAL A 501 1.50 6.88 -22.70
N LEU A 502 2.51 7.73 -22.56
CA LEU A 502 2.53 9.06 -23.17
C LEU A 502 2.97 8.91 -24.62
N LEU A 503 2.14 9.27 -25.60
CA LEU A 503 2.40 8.99 -27.02
C LEU A 503 3.56 9.84 -27.58
N ASP A 504 3.59 11.13 -27.22
CA ASP A 504 4.67 12.03 -27.57
C ASP A 504 5.19 12.74 -26.32
N LYS A 505 6.44 12.41 -25.93
CA LYS A 505 7.10 13.02 -24.78
C LYS A 505 7.33 14.53 -24.90
N ALA A 506 7.32 15.08 -26.12
CA ALA A 506 7.47 16.53 -26.34
C ALA A 506 6.15 17.30 -26.19
N ALA A 507 5.02 16.60 -26.21
CA ALA A 507 3.70 17.19 -26.05
C ALA A 507 3.25 17.17 -24.58
N PRO A 508 2.30 18.06 -24.19
CA PRO A 508 1.78 18.10 -22.83
C PRO A 508 1.13 16.78 -22.39
N ILE A 509 1.17 16.52 -21.08
CA ILE A 509 0.52 15.36 -20.46
C ILE A 509 -0.96 15.69 -20.25
N GLU A 510 -1.79 15.13 -21.11
CA GLU A 510 -3.24 15.28 -21.11
C GLU A 510 -3.90 14.05 -21.71
N GLU A 511 -5.21 13.87 -21.51
CA GLU A 511 -5.96 12.70 -22.00
C GLU A 511 -5.68 12.40 -23.48
N GLU A 512 -5.62 13.43 -24.32
CA GLU A 512 -5.45 13.30 -25.78
C GLU A 512 -4.08 12.76 -26.18
N ASN A 513 -3.03 12.98 -25.38
CA ASN A 513 -1.68 12.49 -25.61
C ASN A 513 -1.40 11.16 -24.89
N MET A 514 -2.43 10.54 -24.29
CA MET A 514 -2.30 9.23 -23.65
C MET A 514 -2.78 8.09 -24.54
N SER A 515 -2.12 6.96 -24.33
CA SER A 515 -2.54 5.62 -24.74
C SER A 515 -2.22 4.63 -23.60
N ILE A 516 -2.41 3.33 -23.85
CA ILE A 516 -2.21 2.27 -22.86
C ILE A 516 -1.53 1.05 -23.46
N ILE A 517 -0.88 0.28 -22.58
CA ILE A 517 -0.64 -1.15 -22.77
C ILE A 517 -1.72 -1.89 -21.99
N ALA A 518 -2.63 -2.57 -22.69
CA ALA A 518 -3.63 -3.43 -22.09
C ALA A 518 -3.06 -4.85 -21.97
N VAL A 519 -2.81 -5.27 -20.73
CA VAL A 519 -2.16 -6.55 -20.41
C VAL A 519 -3.18 -7.57 -19.92
N GLN A 520 -3.06 -8.80 -20.42
CA GLN A 520 -3.82 -9.96 -19.94
C GLN A 520 -2.88 -11.09 -19.52
N PHE A 521 -3.12 -11.67 -18.34
CA PHE A 521 -2.42 -12.85 -17.86
C PHE A 521 -3.29 -14.09 -18.07
N LYS A 522 -2.75 -15.12 -18.73
CA LYS A 522 -3.49 -16.37 -18.98
C LYS A 522 -2.74 -17.59 -18.42
N ARG A 523 -3.51 -18.57 -17.95
CA ARG A 523 -3.02 -19.78 -17.24
C ARG A 523 -3.15 -21.10 -17.99
N ARG A 524 -3.32 -21.07 -19.31
CA ARG A 524 -3.62 -22.29 -20.07
C ARG A 524 -2.36 -23.13 -20.28
N VAL A 525 -2.51 -24.46 -20.16
CA VAL A 525 -1.43 -25.44 -20.39
C VAL A 525 -1.26 -25.77 -21.88
N LYS A 526 -2.30 -25.55 -22.70
CA LYS A 526 -2.25 -25.60 -24.17
C LYS A 526 -2.58 -24.21 -24.72
N GLY A 527 -1.78 -23.70 -25.65
CA GLY A 527 -2.04 -22.42 -26.32
C GLY A 527 -3.33 -22.50 -27.14
N ALA A 528 -4.25 -21.53 -26.97
CA ALA A 528 -5.51 -21.55 -27.71
C ALA A 528 -5.32 -21.04 -29.15
N ALA A 529 -6.38 -21.17 -29.96
CA ALA A 529 -6.42 -20.62 -31.30
C ALA A 529 -6.14 -19.10 -31.28
N ARG A 530 -5.26 -18.65 -32.20
CA ARG A 530 -4.65 -17.30 -32.34
C ARG A 530 -5.60 -16.08 -32.31
N ARG A 531 -6.93 -16.24 -32.24
CA ARG A 531 -7.94 -15.17 -32.35
C ARG A 531 -8.77 -14.89 -31.09
N THR A 532 -8.54 -15.63 -30.00
CA THR A 532 -9.39 -15.57 -28.79
C THR A 532 -8.98 -14.46 -27.78
N TYR A 533 -7.93 -13.69 -28.07
CA TYR A 533 -7.19 -12.93 -27.05
C TYR A 533 -7.14 -11.41 -27.26
N THR A 534 -7.94 -10.87 -28.18
CA THR A 534 -7.71 -9.49 -28.61
C THR A 534 -8.57 -8.50 -27.83
N VAL A 535 -7.94 -7.58 -27.11
CA VAL A 535 -8.61 -6.44 -26.46
C VAL A 535 -9.12 -5.49 -27.54
N ASP A 536 -10.39 -5.12 -27.49
CA ASP A 536 -10.97 -4.12 -28.37
C ASP A 536 -11.16 -2.81 -27.61
N ALA A 537 -10.27 -1.85 -27.85
CA ALA A 537 -10.27 -0.55 -27.18
C ALA A 537 -11.59 0.22 -27.30
N GLN A 538 -12.34 0.03 -28.39
CA GLN A 538 -13.64 0.67 -28.58
C GLN A 538 -14.71 0.00 -27.72
N ARG A 539 -14.70 -1.33 -27.63
CA ARG A 539 -15.64 -2.10 -26.80
C ARG A 539 -15.46 -1.81 -25.31
N ILE A 540 -14.22 -1.71 -24.83
CA ILE A 540 -13.92 -1.39 -23.41
C ILE A 540 -13.72 0.11 -23.15
N LYS A 541 -13.99 0.96 -24.15
CA LYS A 541 -13.98 2.43 -24.05
C LYS A 541 -12.67 3.01 -23.50
N VAL A 542 -11.53 2.48 -23.93
CA VAL A 542 -10.20 3.00 -23.56
C VAL A 542 -10.11 4.49 -23.87
N PHE A 543 -10.58 4.88 -25.04
CA PHE A 543 -10.58 6.26 -25.51
C PHE A 543 -11.99 6.87 -25.37
N PRO A 544 -12.18 7.85 -24.48
CA PRO A 544 -13.44 8.58 -24.34
C PRO A 544 -13.79 9.34 -25.64
N PRO A 545 -15.08 9.48 -25.97
CA PRO A 545 -15.51 10.28 -27.11
C PRO A 545 -15.24 11.78 -26.87
N LEU A 546 -14.81 12.49 -27.92
CA LEU A 546 -14.61 13.95 -27.91
C LEU A 546 -15.89 14.69 -27.50
N SER A 547 -15.75 15.68 -26.62
CA SER A 547 -16.80 16.66 -26.34
C SER A 547 -16.88 17.68 -27.47
N SER A 548 -17.72 17.41 -28.48
CA SER A 548 -18.20 18.36 -29.50
C SER A 548 -17.16 19.29 -30.13
N THR A 549 -16.33 18.78 -31.05
CA THR A 549 -15.64 19.60 -32.06
C THR A 549 -15.97 19.10 -33.47
N SER A 550 -16.10 20.04 -34.40
CA SER A 550 -16.47 19.82 -35.80
C SER A 550 -15.51 18.85 -36.50
N SER A 551 -16.08 18.00 -37.35
CA SER A 551 -15.44 16.86 -38.02
C SER A 551 -14.37 17.20 -39.07
N GLN A 552 -13.72 18.36 -39.01
CA GLN A 552 -12.73 18.81 -40.00
C GLN A 552 -11.38 19.25 -39.42
N ASP A 553 -11.18 19.23 -38.10
CA ASP A 553 -9.89 19.58 -37.51
C ASP A 553 -8.91 18.40 -37.55
N GLU A 554 -7.67 18.62 -38.03
CA GLU A 554 -6.60 17.60 -38.01
C GLU A 554 -6.34 17.05 -36.60
N LYS A 555 -6.51 17.89 -35.56
CA LYS A 555 -6.46 17.47 -34.15
C LYS A 555 -7.60 16.51 -33.77
N ALA A 556 -8.80 16.66 -34.34
CA ALA A 556 -9.91 15.75 -34.11
C ALA A 556 -9.68 14.39 -34.80
N GLN A 557 -8.87 14.35 -35.86
CA GLN A 557 -8.52 13.11 -36.56
C GLN A 557 -7.44 12.32 -35.79
N SER A 558 -6.39 12.98 -35.26
CA SER A 558 -5.36 12.32 -34.45
C SER A 558 -5.93 11.75 -33.15
N HIS A 559 -6.86 12.44 -32.50
CA HIS A 559 -7.58 11.98 -31.31
C HIS A 559 -8.34 10.67 -31.55
N ARG A 560 -8.89 10.49 -32.77
CA ARG A 560 -9.70 9.34 -33.17
C ARG A 560 -8.88 8.13 -33.64
N THR A 561 -7.58 8.25 -33.88
CA THR A 561 -6.74 7.18 -34.42
C THR A 561 -5.54 6.83 -33.52
N ARG A 562 -5.65 7.09 -32.21
CA ARG A 562 -4.57 6.81 -31.25
C ARG A 562 -4.23 5.31 -31.22
N PRO A 563 -2.96 4.92 -31.39
CA PRO A 563 -2.55 3.53 -31.36
C PRO A 563 -2.47 3.01 -29.92
N TYR A 564 -2.69 1.72 -29.69
CA TYR A 564 -2.53 1.05 -28.39
C TYR A 564 -1.92 -0.34 -28.53
N ILE A 565 -1.38 -0.86 -27.42
CA ILE A 565 -0.79 -2.21 -27.37
C ILE A 565 -1.70 -3.15 -26.60
N SER A 566 -1.96 -4.33 -27.16
CA SER A 566 -2.60 -5.46 -26.48
C SER A 566 -1.52 -6.50 -26.20
N LEU A 567 -1.19 -6.73 -24.94
CA LEU A 567 -0.16 -7.67 -24.52
C LEU A 567 -0.78 -8.85 -23.77
N VAL A 568 -0.55 -10.07 -24.24
CA VAL A 568 -1.02 -11.28 -23.60
C VAL A 568 0.19 -12.07 -23.10
N MET A 569 0.20 -12.41 -21.81
CA MET A 569 1.28 -13.15 -21.15
C MET A 569 0.73 -14.51 -20.68
N GLU A 570 1.06 -15.57 -21.43
CA GLU A 570 0.74 -16.97 -21.09
C GLU A 570 1.90 -17.61 -20.33
N LEU A 571 1.96 -17.36 -19.02
CA LEU A 571 3.11 -17.72 -18.20
C LEU A 571 3.21 -19.23 -17.90
N CYS A 572 2.10 -19.98 -18.00
CA CYS A 572 2.05 -21.41 -17.67
C CYS A 572 2.23 -22.36 -18.88
N ALA A 573 2.43 -21.82 -20.10
CA ALA A 573 2.61 -22.63 -21.30
C ALA A 573 3.94 -23.42 -21.20
N ARG A 574 3.85 -24.75 -21.18
CA ARG A 574 5.03 -25.65 -21.10
C ARG A 574 5.43 -26.21 -22.47
N ASP A 575 6.68 -26.67 -22.53
CA ASP A 575 7.36 -27.34 -23.65
C ASP A 575 6.54 -28.43 -24.35
N SER A 576 5.65 -28.02 -25.26
CA SER A 576 5.56 -28.71 -26.54
C SER A 576 6.55 -28.00 -27.46
N ALA A 577 7.25 -28.70 -28.34
CA ALA A 577 8.32 -28.15 -29.18
C ALA A 577 7.92 -26.99 -30.13
N ALA A 578 6.73 -26.41 -29.98
CA ALA A 578 6.18 -25.30 -30.73
C ALA A 578 5.51 -24.20 -29.85
N SER A 579 5.63 -24.21 -28.51
CA SER A 579 4.81 -23.34 -27.62
C SER A 579 5.53 -22.26 -26.80
N VAL A 580 6.87 -22.19 -26.73
CA VAL A 580 7.57 -21.10 -26.02
C VAL A 580 8.07 -20.06 -27.03
N GLY A 581 7.77 -18.78 -26.80
CA GLY A 581 8.22 -17.69 -27.66
C GLY A 581 7.26 -16.50 -27.71
N VAL A 582 7.56 -15.56 -28.61
CA VAL A 582 6.81 -14.31 -28.77
C VAL A 582 6.23 -14.24 -30.17
N VAL A 583 4.94 -13.89 -30.27
CA VAL A 583 4.19 -13.79 -31.52
C VAL A 583 3.53 -12.43 -31.62
N ALA A 584 3.79 -11.72 -32.71
CA ALA A 584 2.95 -10.60 -33.15
C ALA A 584 1.76 -11.15 -33.94
N LEU A 585 0.53 -10.77 -33.59
CA LEU A 585 -0.64 -11.27 -34.32
C LEU A 585 -0.72 -10.62 -35.71
N ASP A 586 -0.84 -11.47 -36.72
CA ASP A 586 -1.05 -11.00 -38.09
C ASP A 586 -2.47 -10.42 -38.25
N PRO A 587 -2.63 -9.36 -39.05
CA PRO A 587 -3.95 -8.83 -39.40
C PRO A 587 -4.80 -9.92 -40.08
N PRO A 588 -6.13 -9.94 -39.87
CA PRO A 588 -6.99 -10.89 -40.54
C PRO A 588 -6.93 -10.68 -42.05
N VAL A 589 -6.75 -11.78 -42.78
CA VAL A 589 -6.93 -11.82 -44.23
C VAL A 589 -8.42 -11.57 -44.51
N ARG A 590 -8.78 -10.34 -44.87
CA ARG A 590 -10.17 -9.97 -45.21
C ARG A 590 -10.61 -10.80 -46.41
N THR A 591 -11.41 -11.84 -46.18
CA THR A 591 -12.26 -12.45 -47.18
C THR A 591 -13.66 -11.87 -46.98
N THR A 592 -14.09 -11.06 -47.95
CA THR A 592 -15.41 -10.43 -48.09
C THR A 592 -15.76 -9.21 -47.23
N THR A 593 -16.47 -8.31 -47.90
CA THR A 593 -17.04 -7.03 -47.51
C THR A 593 -18.15 -7.20 -46.49
N GLY A 594 -17.84 -7.07 -45.20
CA GLY A 594 -18.82 -7.04 -44.11
C GLY A 594 -18.73 -5.71 -43.36
N SER A 595 -19.87 -5.04 -43.21
CA SER A 595 -20.10 -3.76 -42.54
C SER A 595 -20.06 -3.87 -41.00
N GLY A 596 -18.96 -4.40 -40.44
CA GLY A 596 -18.63 -4.20 -39.03
C GLY A 596 -17.94 -2.85 -38.88
N GLY A 597 -18.37 -2.02 -37.93
CA GLY A 597 -17.80 -0.67 -37.73
C GLY A 597 -16.29 -0.70 -37.77
N ASP A 598 -15.68 0.10 -38.65
CA ASP A 598 -14.23 0.12 -38.80
C ASP A 598 -13.62 0.55 -37.45
N ASN A 599 -12.87 -0.36 -36.82
CA ASN A 599 -12.11 -0.06 -35.62
C ASN A 599 -11.12 1.06 -35.95
N ILE A 600 -11.28 2.22 -35.31
CA ILE A 600 -10.60 3.47 -35.71
C ILE A 600 -9.20 3.57 -35.09
N HIS A 601 -8.96 2.88 -33.97
CA HIS A 601 -7.70 2.89 -33.22
C HIS A 601 -6.79 1.71 -33.61
N PRO A 602 -5.57 1.95 -34.15
CA PRO A 602 -4.63 0.88 -34.49
C PRO A 602 -4.20 0.08 -33.25
N ARG A 603 -4.40 -1.24 -33.29
CA ARG A 603 -4.02 -2.17 -32.22
C ARG A 603 -2.79 -2.97 -32.60
N TYR A 604 -1.77 -2.93 -31.74
CA TYR A 604 -0.57 -3.75 -31.85
C TYR A 604 -0.67 -4.92 -30.86
N SER A 605 -0.96 -6.11 -31.36
CA SER A 605 -1.24 -7.30 -30.54
C SER A 605 -0.01 -8.21 -30.42
N LEU A 606 0.47 -8.40 -29.20
CA LEU A 606 1.61 -9.25 -28.86
C LEU A 606 1.19 -10.35 -27.91
N VAL A 607 1.66 -11.57 -28.15
CA VAL A 607 1.42 -12.74 -27.29
C VAL A 607 2.75 -13.39 -26.92
N PHE A 608 2.99 -13.50 -25.61
CA PHE A 608 4.18 -14.07 -25.01
C PHE A 608 3.81 -15.40 -24.37
N TYR A 609 4.51 -16.47 -24.75
CA TYR A 609 4.28 -17.82 -24.24
C TYR A 609 5.52 -18.33 -23.51
N GLY A 610 5.35 -18.72 -22.25
CA GLY A 610 6.42 -19.17 -21.35
C GLY A 610 6.75 -18.14 -20.26
N CYS A 611 7.62 -18.51 -19.32
CA CYS A 611 8.03 -17.67 -18.20
C CYS A 611 9.50 -17.95 -17.82
N SER A 612 10.42 -17.58 -18.71
CA SER A 612 11.87 -17.77 -18.54
C SER A 612 12.66 -16.70 -19.30
N SER A 613 13.96 -16.65 -19.06
CA SER A 613 14.99 -15.89 -19.78
C SER A 613 14.88 -15.99 -21.31
N LYS A 614 14.47 -17.16 -21.83
CA LYS A 614 14.24 -17.39 -23.27
C LYS A 614 13.16 -16.50 -23.90
N VAL A 615 12.23 -15.97 -23.10
CA VAL A 615 11.09 -15.16 -23.56
C VAL A 615 11.22 -13.73 -23.09
N TYR A 616 11.64 -13.54 -21.84
CA TYR A 616 11.72 -12.25 -21.17
C TYR A 616 13.17 -11.83 -20.94
N GLY A 617 13.57 -10.69 -21.50
CA GLY A 617 14.95 -10.18 -21.40
C GLY A 617 15.33 -9.69 -20.00
N CYS A 618 14.35 -9.47 -19.13
CA CYS A 618 14.58 -9.06 -17.74
C CYS A 618 14.78 -10.23 -16.77
N ILE A 619 14.63 -11.48 -17.22
CA ILE A 619 14.86 -12.69 -16.42
C ILE A 619 16.23 -13.24 -16.79
N SER A 620 17.10 -13.43 -15.80
CA SER A 620 18.38 -14.11 -15.97
C SER A 620 18.21 -15.63 -16.03
N GLU A 621 19.13 -16.32 -16.71
CA GLU A 621 19.11 -17.79 -16.77
C GLU A 621 19.19 -18.41 -15.37
N GLU A 622 19.90 -17.76 -14.45
CA GLU A 622 20.02 -18.22 -13.06
C GLU A 622 18.72 -18.11 -12.26
N SER A 623 17.81 -17.23 -12.67
CA SER A 623 16.51 -17.05 -12.01
C SER A 623 15.40 -17.92 -12.60
N ASP A 624 15.63 -18.65 -13.70
CA ASP A 624 14.60 -19.44 -14.37
C ASP A 624 13.92 -20.45 -13.43
N ASP A 625 14.70 -21.10 -12.56
CA ASP A 625 14.20 -22.06 -11.57
C ASP A 625 13.28 -21.39 -10.53
N ASP A 626 13.58 -20.15 -10.13
CA ASP A 626 12.76 -19.40 -9.18
C ASP A 626 11.41 -19.00 -9.79
N TYR A 627 11.43 -18.47 -11.02
CA TYR A 627 10.20 -18.16 -11.76
C TYR A 627 9.37 -19.42 -12.01
N GLU A 628 10.01 -20.54 -12.34
CA GLU A 628 9.32 -21.81 -12.50
C GLU A 628 8.71 -22.28 -11.17
N ARG A 629 9.43 -22.16 -10.05
CA ARG A 629 8.93 -22.51 -8.71
C ARG A 629 7.72 -21.67 -8.32
N LEU A 630 7.74 -20.37 -8.59
CA LEU A 630 6.64 -19.46 -8.32
C LEU A 630 5.35 -19.88 -9.03
N LEU A 631 5.47 -20.39 -10.26
CA LEU A 631 4.35 -20.84 -11.08
C LEU A 631 3.92 -22.29 -10.80
N ARG A 632 4.84 -23.21 -10.48
CA ARG A 632 4.57 -24.64 -10.17
C ARG A 632 3.64 -24.83 -8.97
N LEU A 633 3.68 -23.91 -8.03
CA LEU A 633 2.89 -23.96 -6.79
C LEU A 633 1.46 -23.41 -6.98
N SER A 634 1.16 -22.82 -8.14
CA SER A 634 -0.19 -22.37 -8.48
C SER A 634 -0.99 -23.52 -9.09
N GLY A 635 -2.00 -24.02 -8.39
CA GLY A 635 -2.99 -24.92 -9.01
C GLY A 635 -3.70 -25.91 -8.11
N ASN A 636 -3.25 -26.16 -6.88
CA ASN A 636 -3.95 -27.11 -6.02
C ASN A 636 -3.88 -26.65 -4.57
N GLU A 637 -5.02 -26.22 -4.02
CA GLU A 637 -5.15 -25.85 -2.60
C GLU A 637 -4.72 -26.99 -1.66
N PHE A 638 -4.66 -28.21 -2.20
CA PHE A 638 -4.24 -29.42 -1.52
C PHE A 638 -2.92 -30.00 -2.06
N ALA A 639 -2.12 -29.23 -2.81
CA ALA A 639 -0.80 -29.66 -3.29
C ALA A 639 0.09 -30.19 -2.15
N ASP A 640 -0.04 -29.58 -0.98
CA ASP A 640 0.68 -29.91 0.25
C ASP A 640 -0.07 -30.91 1.15
N HIS A 641 -1.15 -31.53 0.67
CA HIS A 641 -1.87 -32.51 1.47
C HIS A 641 -0.91 -33.66 1.85
N PRO A 642 -0.66 -33.92 3.15
CA PRO A 642 0.40 -34.81 3.61
C PRO A 642 0.23 -36.26 3.14
N ARG A 643 -0.96 -36.59 2.61
CA ARG A 643 -1.25 -37.85 1.93
C ARG A 643 -1.67 -37.54 0.49
N ALA A 644 -0.73 -37.12 -0.35
CA ALA A 644 -1.00 -36.76 -1.75
C ALA A 644 -1.71 -37.89 -2.51
N SER A 645 -1.40 -39.16 -2.20
CA SER A 645 -2.07 -40.34 -2.78
C SER A 645 -3.56 -40.47 -2.42
N MET A 646 -4.03 -39.74 -1.40
CA MET A 646 -5.43 -39.74 -0.94
C MET A 646 -6.20 -38.50 -1.38
N LEU A 647 -5.62 -37.68 -2.26
CA LEU A 647 -6.22 -36.39 -2.63
C LEU A 647 -7.57 -36.54 -3.31
N SER A 648 -7.75 -37.57 -4.14
CA SER A 648 -9.04 -37.89 -4.76
C SER A 648 -10.16 -38.11 -3.73
N LYS A 649 -9.82 -38.66 -2.55
CA LYS A 649 -10.78 -38.82 -1.44
C LYS A 649 -11.11 -37.50 -0.77
N VAL A 650 -10.15 -36.57 -0.71
CA VAL A 650 -10.38 -35.21 -0.20
C VAL A 650 -11.30 -34.46 -1.16
N MET A 651 -11.06 -34.53 -2.48
CA MET A 651 -11.95 -33.93 -3.47
C MET A 651 -13.35 -34.56 -3.49
N ALA A 652 -13.47 -35.86 -3.18
CA ALA A 652 -14.76 -36.52 -2.97
C ALA A 652 -15.52 -36.01 -1.74
N MET A 653 -14.86 -35.33 -0.78
CA MET A 653 -15.52 -34.60 0.30
C MET A 653 -16.07 -33.24 -0.17
N GLN A 654 -15.91 -32.90 -1.45
CA GLN A 654 -16.41 -31.68 -2.11
C GLN A 654 -15.94 -30.35 -1.47
N PRO A 655 -14.66 -30.20 -1.06
CA PRO A 655 -14.16 -28.91 -0.56
C PRO A 655 -13.99 -27.88 -1.69
N GLY A 656 -13.91 -28.33 -2.93
CA GLY A 656 -13.93 -27.56 -4.16
C GLY A 656 -14.63 -28.36 -5.26
N TRP A 657 -15.04 -27.69 -6.34
CA TRP A 657 -15.81 -28.29 -7.43
C TRP A 657 -15.05 -28.16 -8.74
N GLU A 658 -14.60 -29.29 -9.29
CA GLU A 658 -13.80 -29.35 -10.51
C GLU A 658 -14.24 -30.54 -11.38
N ALA A 659 -14.45 -30.28 -12.68
CA ALA A 659 -14.72 -31.32 -13.68
C ALA A 659 -13.50 -32.24 -13.82
N ALA A 660 -13.70 -33.56 -13.95
CA ALA A 660 -12.67 -34.60 -13.86
C ALA A 660 -11.84 -34.65 -12.55
N GLY A 661 -12.00 -33.71 -11.61
CA GLY A 661 -11.28 -33.64 -10.33
C GLY A 661 -11.85 -34.50 -9.20
N GLY A 662 -12.75 -35.45 -9.49
CA GLY A 662 -13.39 -36.35 -8.51
C GLY A 662 -14.55 -35.74 -7.71
N SER A 663 -14.73 -34.42 -7.75
CA SER A 663 -15.81 -33.67 -7.08
C SER A 663 -17.21 -34.05 -7.60
N TYR A 664 -17.30 -34.43 -8.88
CA TYR A 664 -18.52 -34.84 -9.58
C TYR A 664 -18.65 -36.36 -9.72
N GLY A 665 -17.89 -37.16 -8.97
CA GLY A 665 -17.94 -38.64 -9.09
C GLY A 665 -19.33 -39.26 -8.84
N TRP A 666 -20.27 -38.49 -8.30
CA TRP A 666 -21.66 -38.86 -8.06
C TRP A 666 -22.62 -38.48 -9.21
N ALA A 667 -22.20 -37.63 -10.15
CA ALA A 667 -23.03 -37.18 -11.27
C ALA A 667 -22.63 -37.94 -12.55
N GLN A 668 -23.59 -38.62 -13.18
CA GLN A 668 -23.41 -39.25 -14.49
C GLN A 668 -23.59 -38.21 -15.60
N ASP A 669 -22.56 -37.41 -15.84
CA ASP A 669 -22.53 -36.40 -16.89
C ASP A 669 -21.17 -36.48 -17.61
N GLU A 670 -21.22 -36.74 -18.92
CA GLU A 670 -20.02 -37.00 -19.73
C GLU A 670 -19.13 -35.75 -19.82
N TRP A 671 -19.70 -34.55 -19.82
CA TRP A 671 -18.95 -33.30 -19.86
C TRP A 671 -18.26 -33.01 -18.52
N LEU A 672 -18.91 -33.33 -17.39
CA LEU A 672 -18.29 -33.17 -16.06
C LEU A 672 -17.26 -34.26 -15.73
N GLN A 673 -17.40 -35.46 -16.30
CA GLN A 673 -16.49 -36.58 -16.08
C GLN A 673 -15.31 -36.58 -17.06
N ASN A 674 -15.55 -36.17 -18.31
CA ASN A 674 -14.57 -36.08 -19.39
C ASN A 674 -14.77 -34.76 -20.16
N PRO A 675 -14.46 -33.60 -19.55
CA PRO A 675 -14.57 -32.33 -20.24
C PRO A 675 -13.68 -32.35 -21.49
N THR A 676 -14.28 -32.22 -22.66
CA THR A 676 -13.55 -31.91 -23.90
C THR A 676 -13.16 -30.43 -23.84
N ASP A 677 -11.87 -30.13 -24.02
CA ASP A 677 -11.21 -28.81 -23.84
C ASP A 677 -11.77 -27.64 -24.73
N ASP A 678 -12.89 -27.80 -25.44
CA ASP A 678 -13.43 -26.85 -26.44
C ASP A 678 -14.57 -25.93 -25.91
N GLY A 679 -14.62 -25.66 -24.59
CA GLY A 679 -15.60 -24.76 -23.96
C GLY A 679 -15.05 -23.40 -23.57
#